data_AF-A0A1L8DBR7-F1
#
_entry.id   AF-A0A1L8DBR7-F1
#
_cell.length_a   1.000
_cell.length_b   1.000
_cell.length_c   1.000
_cell.angle_alpha   90.00
_cell.angle_beta   90.00
_cell.angle_gamma   90.00
#
_symmetry.space_group_name_H-M   'P 1'
#
loop_
_entity.id
_entity.type
_entity.pdbx_description
1 polymer ?
#
loop_
_entity_poly.entity_id
_entity_poly.type
_entity_poly.pdbx_seq_one_letter_code
_entity_poly.pdbx_strand_id
1 'polypeptide(L)'
;EDAEQVEMLDQLAYNCNRLRHELKAAASVEEEQEILKVYITKADHQPIGDFKEDLDWFNVEDPLTLSEHLRGKIVVLDFFTYCCINCMHILPDLRKLEEMFSVEDGLVVIGVHSAKFDNEKDSANILSAVQRYNITHPVVNDVNSAMWNELNVQCWPTLLVLGPRGNPLFVLMGEGHYPILVKYIRASLEFYRDQGAITGGSLPIKPSIDLLMKSHLRFPGKIACSKNSDGEDMAELYAIADSGNHRIVVINAQGEVLQKIGGKNAGFADGTFKVCRFDSPQGVCFLDSDTIFVADTENHAIRKIDLRTRTVETIIGTGKQGNDRVGGKAGTEQEISSPWDVAVFRTKDMDMSFHMDESSIPEKTLLLIAMAGTHQIWAYFIDDLIWWKFRKCSQLTCAAIAGNGNEENRNNAYPTNAAFAQPSGITIARDTKELFIADSESSCVRKLSLSDGKVSGVVGGERNPQNLFAFGDIDGKSVLAKLQHPLGVSYNARDKCVYVADTYNHKIKRIDPLAQSVNTLDVKGHAFNEPGGLCVNPSGTHLYVADTNNHTIEIISLATMESRTLNITFSASATDTMRHPGTPLQFGKLILKPDGGKIRLTVALNLEQDLGFTEEAPQKWNVYLPNDSWYVNHQNGTLRKGHTVDIDITVPQATFRHQVDNFSVHFKLALCAKGLCFPRSFSVAFPVCYEADGLDCIIEDVHVKIDENIVKL
;
A
#
# COMPACT_ATOMS: atom_id res chain seq x y z
N GLU A 1 -15.54 37.96 39.12
CA GLU A 1 -16.36 37.49 38.00
C GLU A 1 -15.59 36.47 37.15
N ASP A 2 -14.66 35.71 37.75
CA ASP A 2 -13.71 34.83 37.05
C ASP A 2 -13.93 33.34 37.39
N ALA A 3 -15.17 32.87 37.28
CA ALA A 3 -15.50 31.45 37.32
C ALA A 3 -16.72 31.21 36.42
N GLU A 4 -16.64 30.19 35.56
CA GLU A 4 -17.68 29.72 34.62
C GLU A 4 -17.65 30.28 33.18
N GLN A 5 -16.55 30.03 32.47
CA GLN A 5 -16.67 29.57 31.08
C GLN A 5 -16.07 28.16 31.02
N VAL A 6 -16.90 27.16 31.33
CA VAL A 6 -16.57 25.79 30.88
C VAL A 6 -16.66 25.85 29.36
N GLU A 7 -15.54 25.62 28.69
CA GLU A 7 -15.44 25.66 27.24
C GLU A 7 -16.45 24.66 26.63
N MET A 8 -17.18 25.09 25.60
CA MET A 8 -18.35 24.37 25.06
C MET A 8 -18.02 22.91 24.68
N LEU A 9 -16.84 22.67 24.10
CA LEU A 9 -16.38 21.32 23.75
C LEU A 9 -16.14 20.43 24.97
N ASP A 10 -15.60 20.96 26.08
CA ASP A 10 -15.37 20.17 27.30
C ASP A 10 -16.69 19.70 27.90
N GLN A 11 -17.66 20.60 27.96
CA GLN A 11 -19.00 20.26 28.44
C GLN A 11 -19.67 19.24 27.51
N LEU A 12 -19.52 19.39 26.20
CA LEU A 12 -20.05 18.47 25.20
C LEU A 12 -19.40 17.09 25.31
N ALA A 13 -18.08 17.03 25.47
CA ALA A 13 -17.31 15.80 25.65
C ALA A 13 -17.71 15.08 26.94
N TYR A 14 -17.87 15.80 28.04
CA TYR A 14 -18.37 15.26 29.30
C TYR A 14 -19.78 14.67 29.14
N ASN A 15 -20.67 15.41 28.48
CA ASN A 15 -22.05 14.98 28.22
C ASN A 15 -22.09 13.74 27.31
N CYS A 16 -21.27 13.70 26.26
CA CYS A 16 -21.15 12.55 25.36
C CYS A 16 -20.60 11.31 26.08
N ASN A 17 -19.62 11.48 26.98
CA ASN A 17 -19.10 10.36 27.77
C ASN A 17 -20.17 9.79 28.70
N ARG A 18 -20.95 10.64 29.37
CA ARG A 18 -22.11 10.19 30.16
C ARG A 18 -23.16 9.47 29.31
N LEU A 19 -23.50 10.04 28.15
CA LEU A 19 -24.43 9.43 27.20
C LEU A 19 -23.97 8.03 26.79
N ARG A 20 -22.67 7.83 26.51
CA ARG A 20 -22.12 6.50 26.18
C ARG A 20 -22.30 5.50 27.31
N HIS A 21 -22.18 5.92 28.57
CA HIS A 21 -22.43 5.04 29.71
C HIS A 21 -23.91 4.65 29.82
N GLU A 22 -24.82 5.61 29.60
CA GLU A 22 -26.27 5.36 29.58
C GLU A 22 -26.65 4.41 28.44
N LEU A 23 -26.13 4.64 27.23
CA LEU A 23 -26.37 3.77 26.08
C LEU A 23 -25.84 2.34 26.27
N LYS A 24 -24.71 2.17 26.97
CA LYS A 24 -24.20 0.83 27.32
C LYS A 24 -25.08 0.11 28.33
N ALA A 25 -25.83 0.84 29.15
CA ALA A 25 -26.71 0.29 30.17
C ALA A 25 -28.13 0.00 29.64
N ALA A 26 -28.48 0.51 28.46
CA ALA A 26 -29.78 0.29 27.83
C ALA A 26 -30.04 -1.20 27.58
N ALA A 27 -31.24 -1.67 27.93
CA ALA A 27 -31.67 -3.05 27.80
C ALA A 27 -32.23 -3.39 26.41
N SER A 28 -32.62 -2.38 25.62
CA SER A 28 -33.15 -2.57 24.27
C SER A 28 -32.81 -1.40 23.33
N VAL A 29 -33.03 -1.62 22.02
CA VAL A 29 -32.81 -0.60 20.97
C VAL A 29 -33.78 0.58 21.13
N GLU A 30 -35.00 0.32 21.58
CA GLU A 30 -36.01 1.36 21.83
C GLU A 30 -35.60 2.26 23.00
N GLU A 31 -35.01 1.67 24.05
CA GLU A 31 -34.46 2.44 25.18
C GLU A 31 -33.27 3.30 24.73
N GLU A 32 -32.37 2.77 23.90
CA GLU A 32 -31.28 3.56 23.32
C GLU A 32 -31.81 4.76 22.52
N GLN A 33 -32.85 4.56 21.71
CA GLN A 33 -33.46 5.64 20.92
C GLN A 33 -34.08 6.72 21.80
N GLU A 34 -34.76 6.34 22.89
CA GLU A 34 -35.36 7.30 23.81
C GLU A 34 -34.29 8.10 24.56
N ILE A 35 -33.22 7.45 25.03
CA ILE A 35 -32.06 8.11 25.64
C ILE A 35 -31.46 9.15 24.67
N LEU A 36 -31.28 8.78 23.39
CA LEU A 36 -30.77 9.68 22.36
C LEU A 36 -31.71 10.86 22.10
N LYS A 37 -33.02 10.64 22.00
CA LYS A 37 -34.00 11.73 21.80
C LYS A 37 -34.00 12.72 22.96
N VAL A 38 -33.99 12.21 24.20
CA VAL A 38 -33.91 13.03 25.42
C VAL A 38 -32.61 13.83 25.43
N TYR A 39 -31.49 13.22 25.04
CA TYR A 39 -30.21 13.89 24.96
C TYR A 39 -30.21 15.00 23.90
N ILE A 40 -30.63 14.70 22.66
CA ILE A 40 -30.64 15.67 21.54
C ILE A 40 -31.49 16.89 21.91
N THR A 41 -32.64 16.68 22.54
CA THR A 41 -33.51 17.77 23.02
C THR A 41 -32.82 18.68 24.03
N LYS A 42 -31.95 18.13 24.89
CA LYS A 42 -31.17 18.91 25.87
C LYS A 42 -29.95 19.58 25.26
N ALA A 43 -29.33 18.94 24.27
CA ALA A 43 -28.10 19.40 23.62
C ALA A 43 -28.34 20.50 22.56
N ASP A 44 -29.59 20.73 22.15
CA ASP A 44 -29.97 21.74 21.15
C ASP A 44 -29.78 23.18 21.71
N HIS A 45 -28.52 23.60 21.76
CA HIS A 45 -28.05 24.91 22.24
C HIS A 45 -27.86 25.93 21.11
N GLN A 46 -27.22 27.07 21.43
CA GLN A 46 -26.90 28.08 20.43
C GLN A 46 -25.97 27.53 19.33
N PRO A 47 -26.12 28.01 18.08
CA PRO A 47 -25.26 27.62 16.98
C PRO A 47 -23.83 28.14 17.17
N ILE A 48 -22.86 27.42 16.58
CA ILE A 48 -21.46 27.86 16.53
C ILE A 48 -21.26 28.96 15.47
N GLY A 49 -20.11 29.64 15.52
CA GLY A 49 -19.69 30.58 14.48
C GLY A 49 -19.48 29.91 13.12
N ASP A 50 -19.69 30.68 12.05
CA ASP A 50 -19.48 30.20 10.67
C ASP A 50 -17.97 30.11 10.33
N PHE A 51 -17.65 29.48 9.20
CA PHE A 51 -16.29 29.46 8.66
C PHE A 51 -15.81 30.90 8.39
N LYS A 52 -14.50 31.16 8.55
CA LYS A 52 -13.94 32.48 8.20
C LYS A 52 -14.08 32.72 6.70
N GLU A 53 -14.20 33.99 6.33
CA GLU A 53 -14.21 34.42 4.93
C GLU A 53 -12.84 34.15 4.27
N ASP A 54 -12.84 34.05 2.94
CA ASP A 54 -11.63 33.89 2.10
C ASP A 54 -10.76 32.65 2.39
N LEU A 55 -11.35 31.58 2.93
CA LEU A 55 -10.69 30.28 3.04
C LEU A 55 -10.76 29.52 1.70
N ASP A 56 -9.71 28.76 1.40
CA ASP A 56 -9.70 27.85 0.25
C ASP A 56 -10.56 26.62 0.54
N TRP A 57 -11.39 26.25 -0.43
CA TRP A 57 -12.25 25.08 -0.37
C TRP A 57 -11.92 24.09 -1.48
N PHE A 58 -12.09 22.81 -1.17
CA PHE A 58 -11.93 21.69 -2.09
C PHE A 58 -13.20 20.85 -2.12
N ASN A 59 -13.39 20.14 -3.23
CA ASN A 59 -14.57 19.31 -3.50
C ASN A 59 -15.90 20.07 -3.57
N VAL A 60 -15.88 21.40 -3.72
CA VAL A 60 -17.05 22.26 -3.91
C VAL A 60 -16.79 23.34 -4.96
N GLU A 61 -17.84 23.87 -5.58
CA GLU A 61 -17.72 24.99 -6.53
C GLU A 61 -17.57 26.34 -5.83
N ASP A 62 -18.29 26.52 -4.72
CA ASP A 62 -18.30 27.75 -3.92
C ASP A 62 -18.10 27.43 -2.42
N PRO A 63 -17.52 28.35 -1.63
CA PRO A 63 -17.40 28.22 -0.18
C PRO A 63 -18.74 27.92 0.51
N LEU A 64 -18.76 26.94 1.42
CA LEU A 64 -19.95 26.58 2.18
C LEU A 64 -20.02 27.36 3.49
N THR A 65 -21.25 27.61 3.95
CA THR A 65 -21.54 28.31 5.21
C THR A 65 -22.52 27.49 6.06
N LEU A 66 -22.33 27.49 7.38
CA LEU A 66 -23.26 26.84 8.32
C LEU A 66 -24.64 27.51 8.32
N SER A 67 -24.67 28.84 8.19
CA SER A 67 -25.87 29.65 8.32
C SER A 67 -26.81 29.61 7.11
N GLU A 68 -26.26 29.50 5.89
CA GLU A 68 -27.03 29.50 4.64
C GLU A 68 -27.06 28.11 3.97
N HIS A 69 -25.93 27.66 3.42
CA HIS A 69 -25.82 26.44 2.63
C HIS A 69 -26.15 25.15 3.39
N LEU A 70 -25.69 25.04 4.63
CA LEU A 70 -25.82 23.83 5.45
C LEU A 70 -27.06 23.85 6.36
N ARG A 71 -27.87 24.90 6.26
CA ARG A 71 -29.08 25.03 7.05
C ARG A 71 -30.08 23.92 6.71
N GLY A 72 -30.60 23.28 7.76
CA GLY A 72 -31.50 22.15 7.61
C GLY A 72 -30.78 20.82 7.36
N LYS A 73 -29.48 20.72 7.64
CA LYS A 73 -28.70 19.48 7.52
C LYS A 73 -27.99 19.15 8.82
N ILE A 74 -27.83 17.85 9.07
CA ILE A 74 -26.87 17.37 10.08
C ILE A 74 -25.49 17.47 9.46
N VAL A 75 -24.57 18.14 10.15
CA VAL A 75 -23.20 18.36 9.65
C VAL A 75 -22.21 17.64 10.55
N VAL A 76 -21.29 16.88 9.96
CA VAL A 76 -20.14 16.31 10.67
C VAL A 76 -18.92 17.11 10.27
N LEU A 77 -18.39 17.91 11.19
CA LEU A 77 -17.10 18.56 11.03
C LEU A 77 -16.01 17.58 11.46
N ASP A 78 -15.13 17.23 10.54
CA ASP A 78 -13.95 16.42 10.79
C ASP A 78 -12.71 17.32 10.90
N PHE A 79 -12.26 17.59 12.13
CA PHE A 79 -11.02 18.31 12.36
C PHE A 79 -9.84 17.37 12.17
N PHE A 80 -9.21 17.46 11.00
CA PHE A 80 -8.18 16.51 10.57
C PHE A 80 -6.96 17.22 9.97
N THR A 81 -5.86 16.48 9.85
CA THR A 81 -4.65 16.86 9.12
C THR A 81 -4.13 15.63 8.40
N TYR A 82 -3.59 15.78 7.18
CA TYR A 82 -3.28 14.62 6.34
C TYR A 82 -1.94 13.95 6.68
N CYS A 83 -1.11 14.49 7.56
CA CYS A 83 0.08 13.78 8.06
C CYS A 83 -0.26 12.65 9.03
N CYS A 84 -1.32 12.84 9.82
CA CYS A 84 -1.62 12.04 11.00
C CYS A 84 -2.30 10.71 10.64
N ILE A 85 -1.69 9.59 11.02
CA ILE A 85 -2.24 8.25 10.74
C ILE A 85 -3.61 8.02 11.40
N ASN A 86 -3.83 8.57 12.59
CA ASN A 86 -5.13 8.49 13.27
C ASN A 86 -6.25 9.17 12.46
N CYS A 87 -5.93 10.23 11.70
CA CYS A 87 -6.88 10.89 10.81
C CYS A 87 -7.16 10.02 9.58
N MET A 88 -6.13 9.39 9.01
CA MET A 88 -6.30 8.49 7.86
C MET A 88 -7.23 7.32 8.19
N HIS A 89 -7.11 6.74 9.39
CA HIS A 89 -7.92 5.58 9.80
C HIS A 89 -9.43 5.87 9.87
N ILE A 90 -9.85 7.13 10.06
CA ILE A 90 -11.28 7.46 10.08
C ILE A 90 -11.86 7.76 8.69
N LEU A 91 -11.02 8.01 7.67
CA LEU A 91 -11.50 8.31 6.31
C LEU A 91 -12.36 7.18 5.71
N PRO A 92 -12.00 5.88 5.83
CA PRO A 92 -12.87 4.79 5.39
C PRO A 92 -14.22 4.78 6.10
N ASP A 93 -14.26 5.18 7.36
CA ASP A 93 -15.48 5.22 8.17
C ASP A 93 -16.38 6.40 7.78
N LEU A 94 -15.79 7.57 7.48
CA LEU A 94 -16.52 8.71 6.91
C LEU A 94 -17.08 8.41 5.51
N ARG A 95 -16.31 7.72 4.66
CA ARG A 95 -16.79 7.27 3.34
C ARG A 95 -18.01 6.35 3.45
N LYS A 96 -17.98 5.35 4.35
CA LYS A 96 -19.14 4.49 4.61
C LYS A 96 -20.35 5.27 5.13
N LEU A 97 -20.11 6.32 5.91
CA LEU A 97 -21.17 7.18 6.43
C LEU A 97 -21.83 7.99 5.30
N GLU A 98 -21.05 8.56 4.39
CA GLU A 98 -21.53 9.26 3.19
C GLU A 98 -22.31 8.35 2.23
N GLU A 99 -21.85 7.10 2.06
CA GLU A 99 -22.57 6.09 1.28
C GLU A 99 -23.91 5.70 1.93
N MET A 100 -24.01 5.81 3.26
CA MET A 100 -25.21 5.46 4.02
C MET A 100 -26.23 6.60 4.07
N PHE A 101 -25.77 7.85 4.12
CA PHE A 101 -26.61 9.04 4.20
C PHE A 101 -26.10 10.12 3.25
N SER A 102 -26.88 10.38 2.21
CA SER A 102 -26.57 11.40 1.21
C SER A 102 -26.86 12.83 1.70
N VAL A 103 -26.42 13.81 0.91
CA VAL A 103 -26.75 15.23 1.13
C VAL A 103 -28.26 15.46 1.09
N GLU A 104 -28.96 14.72 0.24
CA GLU A 104 -30.42 14.73 0.09
C GLU A 104 -31.13 14.09 1.28
N ASP A 105 -30.52 13.08 1.93
CA ASP A 105 -31.02 12.50 3.19
C ASP A 105 -30.91 13.47 4.36
N GLY A 106 -30.04 14.49 4.22
CA GLY A 106 -29.83 15.56 5.18
C GLY A 106 -28.49 15.49 5.93
N LEU A 107 -27.51 14.68 5.49
CA LEU A 107 -26.18 14.61 6.10
C LEU A 107 -25.12 15.28 5.21
N VAL A 108 -24.20 16.02 5.82
CA VAL A 108 -23.00 16.54 5.15
C VAL A 108 -21.79 16.29 6.03
N VAL A 109 -20.73 15.73 5.46
CA VAL A 109 -19.42 15.66 6.10
C VAL A 109 -18.58 16.81 5.55
N ILE A 110 -17.86 17.52 6.41
CA ILE A 110 -16.91 18.58 6.02
C ILE A 110 -15.60 18.33 6.72
N GLY A 111 -14.54 18.14 5.94
CA GLY A 111 -13.18 18.09 6.46
C GLY A 111 -12.70 19.51 6.77
N VAL A 112 -12.51 19.82 8.05
CA VAL A 112 -11.90 21.07 8.51
C VAL A 112 -10.40 20.81 8.67
N HIS A 113 -9.66 21.00 7.58
CA HIS A 113 -8.23 20.73 7.55
C HIS A 113 -7.49 21.75 8.42
N SER A 114 -6.97 21.27 9.56
CA SER A 114 -6.29 22.07 10.58
C SER A 114 -4.84 21.59 10.67
N ALA A 115 -3.95 22.26 9.94
CA ALA A 115 -2.57 21.83 9.70
C ALA A 115 -1.75 21.68 10.99
N LYS A 116 -1.02 20.56 11.12
CA LYS A 116 0.01 20.38 12.15
C LYS A 116 1.35 20.98 11.72
N PHE A 117 1.76 20.73 10.47
CA PHE A 117 3.03 21.16 9.88
C PHE A 117 2.84 22.36 8.93
N ASP A 118 3.89 23.16 8.74
CA ASP A 118 3.82 24.33 7.85
C ASP A 118 3.54 23.96 6.39
N ASN A 119 4.06 22.82 5.91
CA ASN A 119 3.79 22.31 4.56
C ASN A 119 2.31 22.04 4.30
N GLU A 120 1.56 21.63 5.32
CA GLU A 120 0.15 21.28 5.19
C GLU A 120 -0.76 22.51 5.07
N LYS A 121 -0.23 23.72 5.30
CA LYS A 121 -0.97 24.98 5.12
C LYS A 121 -1.14 25.34 3.64
N ASP A 122 -0.30 24.81 2.75
CA ASP A 122 -0.36 25.08 1.32
C ASP A 122 -1.52 24.32 0.66
N SER A 123 -2.41 25.05 0.02
CA SER A 123 -3.59 24.52 -0.65
C SER A 123 -3.28 23.53 -1.78
N ALA A 124 -2.13 23.65 -2.46
CA ALA A 124 -1.72 22.69 -3.48
C ALA A 124 -1.37 21.31 -2.88
N ASN A 125 -0.79 21.31 -1.68
CA ASN A 125 -0.44 20.07 -0.97
C ASN A 125 -1.70 19.41 -0.38
N ILE A 126 -2.62 20.20 0.17
CA ILE A 126 -3.93 19.69 0.62
C ILE A 126 -4.70 19.08 -0.54
N LEU A 127 -4.75 19.76 -1.70
CA LEU A 127 -5.38 19.22 -2.91
C LEU A 127 -4.78 17.86 -3.30
N SER A 128 -3.45 17.75 -3.28
CA SER A 128 -2.74 16.50 -3.56
C SER A 128 -3.11 15.40 -2.55
N ALA A 129 -3.23 15.74 -1.26
CA ALA A 129 -3.65 14.81 -0.22
C ALA A 129 -5.12 14.36 -0.38
N VAL A 130 -6.04 15.27 -0.65
CA VAL A 130 -7.45 14.98 -0.94
C VAL A 130 -7.57 13.98 -2.11
N GLN A 131 -6.77 14.18 -3.16
CA GLN A 131 -6.72 13.28 -4.32
C GLN A 131 -6.02 11.93 -4.03
N ARG A 132 -5.03 11.92 -3.13
CA ARG A 132 -4.26 10.73 -2.73
C ARG A 132 -5.09 9.79 -1.87
N TYR A 133 -5.78 10.33 -0.85
CA TYR A 133 -6.65 9.56 0.05
C TYR A 133 -8.08 9.37 -0.48
N ASN A 134 -8.36 9.94 -1.66
CA ASN A 134 -9.66 9.85 -2.34
C ASN A 134 -10.79 10.35 -1.43
N ILE A 135 -10.59 11.54 -0.87
CA ILE A 135 -11.59 12.27 -0.07
C ILE A 135 -12.57 12.94 -1.03
N THR A 136 -13.86 12.60 -0.91
CA THR A 136 -14.92 13.04 -1.82
C THR A 136 -15.83 14.12 -1.23
N HIS A 137 -15.86 14.26 0.10
CA HIS A 137 -16.61 15.30 0.79
C HIS A 137 -15.92 16.67 0.70
N PRO A 138 -16.68 17.78 0.90
CA PRO A 138 -16.12 19.12 1.03
C PRO A 138 -14.98 19.20 2.05
N VAL A 139 -13.89 19.89 1.70
CA VAL A 139 -12.77 20.16 2.62
C VAL A 139 -12.47 21.65 2.60
N VAL A 140 -12.28 22.25 3.77
CA VAL A 140 -11.84 23.65 3.93
C VAL A 140 -10.44 23.68 4.52
N ASN A 141 -9.58 24.55 3.99
CA ASN A 141 -8.26 24.83 4.56
C ASN A 141 -8.39 25.85 5.70
N ASP A 142 -8.50 25.40 6.94
CA ASP A 142 -8.43 26.27 8.12
C ASP A 142 -6.96 26.60 8.45
N VAL A 143 -6.35 27.38 7.56
CA VAL A 143 -4.90 27.62 7.51
C VAL A 143 -4.31 28.19 8.82
N ASN A 144 -5.12 28.97 9.54
CA ASN A 144 -4.74 29.57 10.83
C ASN A 144 -5.32 28.81 12.03
N SER A 145 -5.95 27.66 11.78
CA SER A 145 -6.67 26.86 12.78
C SER A 145 -7.67 27.73 13.56
N ALA A 146 -8.34 28.66 12.88
CA ALA A 146 -9.21 29.64 13.52
C ALA A 146 -10.44 28.97 14.13
N MET A 147 -11.08 28.06 13.41
CA MET A 147 -12.24 27.31 13.92
C MET A 147 -11.79 26.27 14.95
N TRP A 148 -10.66 25.61 14.72
CA TRP A 148 -10.02 24.71 15.69
C TRP A 148 -9.81 25.42 17.05
N ASN A 149 -9.22 26.62 17.04
CA ASN A 149 -8.94 27.41 18.23
C ASN A 149 -10.21 27.99 18.87
N GLU A 150 -11.15 28.49 18.07
CA GLU A 150 -12.42 29.04 18.55
C GLU A 150 -13.25 28.00 19.30
N LEU A 151 -13.20 26.75 18.85
CA LEU A 151 -13.92 25.65 19.49
C LEU A 151 -13.11 24.97 20.59
N ASN A 152 -11.81 25.29 20.74
CA ASN A 152 -10.85 24.63 21.63
C ASN A 152 -10.71 23.12 21.35
N VAL A 153 -10.52 22.76 20.08
CA VAL A 153 -10.17 21.40 19.68
C VAL A 153 -8.73 21.09 20.13
N GLN A 154 -8.49 19.88 20.65
CA GLN A 154 -7.19 19.51 21.23
C GLN A 154 -6.63 18.18 20.70
N CYS A 155 -7.35 17.51 19.78
CA CYS A 155 -7.01 16.16 19.34
C CYS A 155 -7.31 15.96 17.86
N TRP A 156 -6.38 15.34 17.14
CA TRP A 156 -6.57 14.88 15.77
C TRP A 156 -6.84 13.35 15.74
N PRO A 157 -7.89 12.88 15.05
CA PRO A 157 -9.04 13.65 14.55
C PRO A 157 -10.02 14.01 15.66
N THR A 158 -10.86 15.02 15.44
CA THR A 158 -12.06 15.28 16.27
C THR A 158 -13.27 15.45 15.37
N LEU A 159 -14.32 14.64 15.60
CA LEU A 159 -15.60 14.76 14.90
C LEU A 159 -16.59 15.54 15.75
N LEU A 160 -17.06 16.68 15.24
CA LEU A 160 -18.12 17.48 15.84
C LEU A 160 -19.39 17.36 15.00
N VAL A 161 -20.45 16.81 15.60
CA VAL A 161 -21.75 16.64 14.95
C VAL A 161 -22.64 17.83 15.30
N LEU A 162 -23.14 18.51 14.29
CA LEU A 162 -24.01 19.67 14.38
C LEU A 162 -25.44 19.34 13.91
N GLY A 163 -26.42 19.98 14.53
CA GLY A 163 -27.82 19.96 14.12
C GLY A 163 -28.13 20.93 12.96
N PRO A 164 -29.40 20.98 12.51
CA PRO A 164 -29.83 21.72 11.32
C PRO A 164 -29.65 23.24 11.38
N ARG A 165 -29.32 23.80 12.55
CA ARG A 165 -29.07 25.23 12.73
C ARG A 165 -27.58 25.55 12.94
N GLY A 166 -26.70 24.56 12.88
CA GLY A 166 -25.30 24.69 13.29
C GLY A 166 -25.09 24.55 14.80
N ASN A 167 -26.06 23.99 15.53
CA ASN A 167 -25.99 23.76 16.97
C ASN A 167 -25.20 22.48 17.29
N PRO A 168 -24.22 22.50 18.21
CA PRO A 168 -23.40 21.34 18.51
C PRO A 168 -24.17 20.27 19.30
N LEU A 169 -24.15 19.03 18.82
CA LEU A 169 -24.89 17.89 19.41
C LEU A 169 -23.96 16.86 20.06
N PHE A 170 -22.91 16.46 19.34
CA PHE A 170 -22.00 15.41 19.79
C PHE A 170 -20.55 15.74 19.43
N VAL A 171 -19.61 15.28 20.27
CA VAL A 171 -18.18 15.28 19.94
C VAL A 171 -17.59 13.89 20.13
N LEU A 172 -16.78 13.44 19.17
CA LEU A 172 -16.00 12.21 19.21
C LEU A 172 -14.53 12.56 18.98
N MET A 173 -13.70 12.38 20.00
CA MET A 173 -12.25 12.66 19.92
C MET A 173 -11.48 11.36 19.65
N GLY A 174 -10.56 11.41 18.70
CA GLY A 174 -9.74 10.28 18.26
C GLY A 174 -10.44 9.35 17.27
N GLU A 175 -9.82 8.20 17.01
CA GLU A 175 -10.27 7.21 16.04
C GLU A 175 -11.17 6.10 16.64
N GLY A 176 -11.76 5.26 15.78
CA GLY A 176 -12.47 4.03 16.20
C GLY A 176 -13.91 4.22 16.70
N HIS A 177 -14.52 5.38 16.46
CA HIS A 177 -15.88 5.72 16.93
C HIS A 177 -17.01 5.47 15.91
N TYR A 178 -16.74 4.82 14.77
CA TYR A 178 -17.74 4.64 13.71
C TYR A 178 -19.08 4.03 14.15
N PRO A 179 -19.12 2.94 14.96
CA PRO A 179 -20.40 2.36 15.38
C PRO A 179 -21.28 3.34 16.17
N ILE A 180 -20.67 4.19 17.00
CA ILE A 180 -21.40 5.17 17.80
C ILE A 180 -21.76 6.41 16.98
N LEU A 181 -20.89 6.85 16.05
CA LEU A 181 -21.16 7.93 15.10
C LEU A 181 -22.44 7.63 14.29
N VAL A 182 -22.54 6.44 13.69
CA VAL A 182 -23.73 6.03 12.92
C VAL A 182 -25.00 6.08 13.77
N LYS A 183 -24.93 5.64 15.05
CA LYS A 183 -26.09 5.72 15.97
C LYS A 183 -26.51 7.18 16.22
N TYR A 184 -25.56 8.07 16.46
CA TYR A 184 -25.83 9.50 16.70
C TYR A 184 -26.44 10.18 15.49
N ILE A 185 -25.89 9.93 14.29
CA ILE A 185 -26.39 10.51 13.04
C ILE A 185 -27.81 10.01 12.73
N ARG A 186 -28.06 8.70 12.84
CA ARG A 186 -29.40 8.13 12.59
C ARG A 186 -30.44 8.74 13.52
N ALA A 187 -30.17 8.78 14.82
CA ALA A 187 -31.09 9.35 15.79
C ALA A 187 -31.33 10.85 15.57
N SER A 188 -30.30 11.60 15.18
CA SER A 188 -30.42 13.04 14.87
C SER A 188 -31.27 13.28 13.63
N LEU A 189 -31.01 12.54 12.55
CA LEU A 189 -31.79 12.65 11.32
C LEU A 189 -33.26 12.31 11.56
N GLU A 190 -33.55 11.23 12.28
CA GLU A 190 -34.92 10.85 12.67
C GLU A 190 -35.59 11.96 13.50
N PHE A 191 -34.94 12.43 14.56
CA PHE A 191 -35.48 13.45 15.46
C PHE A 191 -35.81 14.78 14.76
N TYR A 192 -34.90 15.30 13.93
CA TYR A 192 -35.12 16.57 13.24
C TYR A 192 -36.01 16.44 12.01
N ARG A 193 -36.09 15.25 11.39
CA ARG A 193 -37.05 14.99 10.30
C ARG A 193 -38.48 14.97 10.82
N ASP A 194 -38.73 14.39 12.00
CA ASP A 194 -40.04 14.42 12.67
C ASP A 194 -40.50 15.85 12.98
N GLN A 195 -39.56 16.80 13.14
CA GLN A 195 -39.84 18.21 13.36
C GLN A 195 -39.92 19.04 12.06
N GLY A 196 -39.69 18.43 10.89
CA GLY A 196 -39.63 19.13 9.61
C GLY A 196 -38.42 20.07 9.47
N ALA A 197 -37.36 19.87 10.25
CA ALA A 197 -36.17 20.71 10.27
C ALA A 197 -35.06 20.25 9.31
N ILE A 198 -35.21 19.09 8.65
CA ILE A 198 -34.26 18.56 7.66
C ILE A 198 -34.70 18.93 6.23
N THR A 199 -33.76 19.41 5.41
CA THR A 199 -33.98 19.80 4.01
C THR A 199 -33.19 18.91 3.03
N GLY A 200 -33.83 18.54 1.92
CA GLY A 200 -33.24 17.73 0.86
C GLY A 200 -32.57 18.53 -0.27
N GLY A 201 -32.17 19.79 -0.02
CA GLY A 201 -31.49 20.61 -1.03
C GLY A 201 -30.10 20.05 -1.37
N SER A 202 -29.71 20.09 -2.65
CA SER A 202 -28.37 19.68 -3.09
C SER A 202 -27.30 20.71 -2.70
N LEU A 203 -26.05 20.28 -2.63
CA LEU A 203 -24.88 21.15 -2.45
C LEU A 203 -24.04 21.20 -3.74
N PRO A 204 -23.27 22.28 -3.98
CA PRO A 204 -22.42 22.41 -5.17
C PRO A 204 -21.14 21.57 -5.03
N ILE A 205 -21.28 20.24 -4.88
CA ILE A 205 -20.15 19.31 -4.72
C ILE A 205 -19.50 19.05 -6.07
N LYS A 206 -18.17 19.24 -6.13
CA LYS A 206 -17.36 19.04 -7.32
C LYS A 206 -16.04 18.35 -6.96
N PRO A 207 -15.96 17.00 -7.06
CA PRO A 207 -14.78 16.26 -6.66
C PRO A 207 -13.50 16.71 -7.36
N SER A 208 -12.45 16.96 -6.59
CA SER A 208 -11.12 17.38 -7.06
C SER A 208 -10.36 16.30 -7.82
N ILE A 209 -10.85 15.05 -7.80
CA ILE A 209 -10.28 13.91 -8.52
C ILE A 209 -10.19 14.16 -10.04
N ASP A 210 -11.09 14.99 -10.58
CA ASP A 210 -11.15 15.34 -12.00
C ASP A 210 -10.01 16.26 -12.44
N LEU A 211 -9.29 16.87 -11.49
CA LEU A 211 -8.14 17.75 -11.75
C LEU A 211 -6.81 16.99 -11.89
N LEU A 212 -6.80 15.67 -11.64
CA LEU A 212 -5.58 14.86 -11.68
C LEU A 212 -4.96 14.83 -13.08
N MET A 213 -3.67 15.12 -13.15
CA MET A 213 -2.89 14.95 -14.37
C MET A 213 -2.77 13.47 -14.73
N LYS A 214 -2.88 13.17 -16.02
CA LYS A 214 -2.65 11.81 -16.53
C LYS A 214 -1.16 11.51 -16.47
N SER A 215 -0.77 10.59 -15.60
CA SER A 215 0.58 10.03 -15.51
C SER A 215 0.50 8.50 -15.52
N HIS A 216 1.63 7.87 -15.85
CA HIS A 216 1.78 6.43 -15.79
C HIS A 216 1.85 5.91 -14.36
N LEU A 217 2.44 6.67 -13.45
CA LEU A 217 2.40 6.44 -12.00
C LEU A 217 1.43 7.43 -11.36
N ARG A 218 0.93 7.11 -10.17
CA ARG A 218 0.06 7.98 -9.40
C ARG A 218 0.44 7.89 -7.93
N PHE A 219 1.03 8.96 -7.40
CA PHE A 219 1.48 9.03 -6.00
C PHE A 219 2.35 7.82 -5.62
N PRO A 220 3.49 7.57 -6.31
CA PRO A 220 4.38 6.50 -5.91
C PRO A 220 4.92 6.76 -4.50
N GLY A 221 4.67 5.85 -3.57
CA GLY A 221 5.01 6.03 -2.16
C GLY A 221 6.42 5.55 -1.82
N LYS A 222 6.83 4.40 -2.36
CA LYS A 222 8.13 3.77 -2.06
C LYS A 222 8.75 3.13 -3.30
N ILE A 223 10.08 3.01 -3.25
CA ILE A 223 10.88 2.29 -4.24
C ILE A 223 11.95 1.47 -3.54
N ALA A 224 12.21 0.26 -4.02
CA ALA A 224 13.29 -0.59 -3.55
C ALA A 224 14.05 -1.22 -4.72
N CYS A 225 15.33 -1.49 -4.50
CA CYS A 225 16.20 -2.17 -5.45
C CYS A 225 16.45 -3.61 -5.01
N SER A 226 16.51 -4.54 -5.97
CA SER A 226 17.03 -5.88 -5.73
C SER A 226 18.50 -5.79 -5.32
N LYS A 227 18.90 -6.62 -4.36
CA LYS A 227 20.30 -6.75 -3.97
C LYS A 227 20.81 -8.05 -4.57
N ASN A 228 21.98 -8.02 -5.20
CA ASN A 228 22.64 -9.24 -5.69
C ASN A 228 23.03 -10.07 -4.47
N SER A 229 22.21 -11.06 -4.14
CA SER A 229 22.62 -12.18 -3.30
C SER A 229 23.57 -13.04 -4.12
N ASP A 230 24.80 -13.18 -3.62
CA ASP A 230 25.75 -14.24 -4.02
C ASP A 230 26.55 -14.04 -5.32
N GLY A 231 27.05 -12.83 -5.58
CA GLY A 231 28.26 -12.65 -6.39
C GLY A 231 28.16 -12.91 -7.91
N GLU A 232 26.95 -13.06 -8.45
CA GLU A 232 26.72 -13.14 -9.90
C GLU A 232 26.19 -11.82 -10.45
N ASP A 233 26.58 -11.48 -11.69
CA ASP A 233 26.17 -10.29 -12.46
C ASP A 233 24.68 -10.40 -12.87
N MET A 234 23.78 -10.27 -11.90
CA MET A 234 22.34 -10.20 -12.15
C MET A 234 21.93 -8.76 -12.46
N ALA A 235 20.95 -8.62 -13.37
CA ALA A 235 20.39 -7.32 -13.74
C ALA A 235 19.68 -6.65 -12.55
N GLU A 236 19.93 -5.35 -12.35
CA GLU A 236 19.29 -4.57 -11.30
C GLU A 236 17.77 -4.44 -11.56
N LEU A 237 16.97 -4.88 -10.59
CA LEU A 237 15.52 -4.76 -10.60
C LEU A 237 15.07 -3.74 -9.57
N TYR A 238 14.04 -2.97 -9.90
CA TYR A 238 13.44 -2.01 -8.98
C TYR A 238 11.94 -2.32 -8.84
N ALA A 239 11.46 -2.34 -7.61
CA ALA A 239 10.03 -2.45 -7.29
C ALA A 239 9.54 -1.07 -6.84
N ILE A 240 8.46 -0.60 -7.46
CA ILE A 240 7.81 0.67 -7.15
C ILE A 240 6.43 0.36 -6.59
N ALA A 241 6.13 0.91 -5.42
CA ALA A 241 4.78 0.97 -4.89
C ALA A 241 4.05 2.17 -5.49
N ASP A 242 3.22 1.89 -6.49
CA ASP A 242 2.41 2.89 -7.19
C ASP A 242 1.09 3.05 -6.42
N SER A 243 1.19 3.71 -5.26
CA SER A 243 0.19 3.69 -4.18
C SER A 243 -1.17 4.18 -4.65
N GLY A 244 -1.22 5.31 -5.37
CA GLY A 244 -2.47 5.88 -5.88
C GLY A 244 -3.12 5.10 -7.03
N ASN A 245 -2.42 4.12 -7.61
CA ASN A 245 -3.00 3.14 -8.54
C ASN A 245 -3.24 1.77 -7.88
N HIS A 246 -3.02 1.62 -6.57
CA HIS A 246 -3.18 0.38 -5.80
C HIS A 246 -2.48 -0.82 -6.46
N ARG A 247 -1.20 -0.66 -6.82
CA ARG A 247 -0.42 -1.68 -7.53
C ARG A 247 1.07 -1.61 -7.26
N ILE A 248 1.77 -2.70 -7.58
CA ILE A 248 3.23 -2.76 -7.61
C ILE A 248 3.70 -2.85 -9.07
N VAL A 249 4.74 -2.10 -9.40
CA VAL A 249 5.39 -2.09 -10.72
C VAL A 249 6.84 -2.55 -10.53
N VAL A 250 7.24 -3.59 -11.27
CA VAL A 250 8.64 -4.05 -11.29
C VAL A 250 9.27 -3.62 -12.60
N ILE A 251 10.40 -2.92 -12.53
CA ILE A 251 11.13 -2.37 -13.66
C ILE A 251 12.60 -2.81 -13.65
N ASN A 252 13.26 -2.72 -14.80
CA ASN A 252 14.72 -2.80 -14.90
C ASN A 252 15.38 -1.42 -14.70
N ALA A 253 16.72 -1.38 -14.67
CA ALA A 253 17.49 -0.14 -14.53
C ALA A 253 17.26 0.89 -15.65
N GLN A 254 16.80 0.46 -16.82
CA GLN A 254 16.49 1.32 -17.97
C GLN A 254 15.10 1.98 -17.86
N GLY A 255 14.23 1.49 -16.96
CA GLY A 255 12.87 1.98 -16.80
C GLY A 255 11.81 1.17 -17.54
N GLU A 256 12.16 0.02 -18.12
CA GLU A 256 11.21 -0.86 -18.79
C GLU A 256 10.40 -1.64 -17.76
N VAL A 257 9.06 -1.63 -17.91
CA VAL A 257 8.16 -2.36 -17.03
C VAL A 257 8.19 -3.85 -17.36
N LEU A 258 8.71 -4.66 -16.43
CA LEU A 258 8.75 -6.11 -16.53
C LEU A 258 7.46 -6.74 -16.02
N GLN A 259 6.93 -6.25 -14.90
CA GLN A 259 5.70 -6.75 -14.30
C GLN A 259 4.82 -5.62 -13.78
N LYS A 260 3.52 -5.76 -14.04
CA LYS A 260 2.45 -4.96 -13.43
C LYS A 260 1.59 -5.87 -12.58
N ILE A 261 1.52 -5.59 -11.29
CA ILE A 261 0.92 -6.48 -10.29
C ILE A 261 -0.21 -5.72 -9.60
N GLY A 262 -1.46 -6.07 -9.92
CA GLY A 262 -2.65 -5.33 -9.48
C GLY A 262 -3.01 -4.14 -10.38
N GLY A 263 -3.70 -3.14 -9.81
CA GLY A 263 -3.97 -1.86 -10.49
C GLY A 263 -5.27 -1.77 -11.28
N LYS A 264 -6.39 -2.20 -10.67
CA LYS A 264 -7.75 -1.91 -11.17
C LYS A 264 -8.48 -0.95 -10.24
N ASN A 265 -8.74 -1.40 -9.02
CA ASN A 265 -9.31 -0.65 -7.90
C ASN A 265 -8.61 -1.12 -6.62
N ALA A 266 -8.73 -0.32 -5.55
CA ALA A 266 -8.43 -0.75 -4.19
C ALA A 266 -9.14 -2.07 -3.83
N GLY A 267 -8.52 -2.88 -2.98
CA GLY A 267 -9.16 -4.03 -2.36
C GLY A 267 -8.17 -5.04 -1.79
N PHE A 268 -8.72 -6.09 -1.17
CA PHE A 268 -7.95 -7.13 -0.51
C PHE A 268 -8.24 -8.49 -1.13
N ALA A 269 -7.38 -8.91 -2.07
CA ALA A 269 -7.49 -10.22 -2.72
C ALA A 269 -6.12 -10.79 -3.10
N ASP A 270 -5.93 -12.08 -2.84
CA ASP A 270 -4.76 -12.86 -3.25
C ASP A 270 -4.96 -13.49 -4.65
N GLY A 271 -3.91 -14.16 -5.15
CA GLY A 271 -3.94 -14.94 -6.39
C GLY A 271 -3.00 -14.40 -7.46
N THR A 272 -3.32 -14.63 -8.73
CA THR A 272 -2.45 -14.21 -9.84
C THR A 272 -2.31 -12.69 -9.94
N PHE A 273 -1.28 -12.19 -10.62
CA PHE A 273 -1.06 -10.74 -10.81
C PHE A 273 -2.25 -9.96 -11.39
N LYS A 274 -3.17 -10.61 -12.12
CA LYS A 274 -4.39 -10.00 -12.65
C LYS A 274 -5.55 -9.97 -11.64
N VAL A 275 -5.59 -10.95 -10.73
CA VAL A 275 -6.68 -11.13 -9.75
C VAL A 275 -6.39 -10.41 -8.45
N CYS A 276 -5.12 -10.40 -8.03
CA CYS A 276 -4.71 -9.76 -6.78
C CYS A 276 -5.13 -8.29 -6.72
N ARG A 277 -5.40 -7.82 -5.51
CA ARG A 277 -5.73 -6.43 -5.20
C ARG A 277 -4.91 -5.99 -3.99
N PHE A 278 -4.46 -4.75 -4.07
CA PHE A 278 -3.81 -4.01 -2.99
C PHE A 278 -4.70 -2.82 -2.63
N ASP A 279 -4.41 -2.19 -1.50
CA ASP A 279 -4.98 -0.90 -1.16
C ASP A 279 -3.87 0.03 -0.64
N SER A 280 -3.51 0.99 -1.50
CA SER A 280 -2.52 2.03 -1.23
C SER A 280 -1.21 1.48 -0.64
N PRO A 281 -0.54 0.52 -1.33
CA PRO A 281 0.67 -0.11 -0.81
C PRO A 281 1.80 0.91 -0.67
N GLN A 282 2.64 0.73 0.35
CA GLN A 282 3.81 1.56 0.63
C GLN A 282 5.09 0.73 0.56
N GLY A 283 5.69 0.37 1.69
CA GLY A 283 6.94 -0.37 1.80
C GLY A 283 7.06 -1.53 0.85
N VAL A 284 8.19 -1.61 0.14
CA VAL A 284 8.53 -2.75 -0.71
C VAL A 284 9.96 -3.16 -0.41
N CYS A 285 10.23 -4.46 -0.34
CA CYS A 285 11.59 -4.95 -0.24
C CYS A 285 11.74 -6.32 -0.90
N PHE A 286 12.90 -6.55 -1.53
CA PHE A 286 13.25 -7.85 -2.08
C PHE A 286 13.80 -8.76 -0.97
N LEU A 287 13.29 -9.99 -0.93
CA LEU A 287 13.91 -11.09 -0.19
C LEU A 287 15.08 -11.67 -1.00
N ASP A 288 14.84 -11.88 -2.30
CA ASP A 288 15.73 -12.42 -3.31
C ASP A 288 15.28 -11.89 -4.70
N SER A 289 15.82 -12.44 -5.80
CA SER A 289 15.46 -12.01 -7.17
C SER A 289 14.01 -12.25 -7.55
N ASP A 290 13.33 -13.18 -6.87
CA ASP A 290 12.03 -13.70 -7.28
C ASP A 290 10.93 -13.35 -6.28
N THR A 291 11.28 -12.94 -5.06
CA THR A 291 10.34 -12.71 -3.97
C THR A 291 10.40 -11.28 -3.46
N ILE A 292 9.25 -10.61 -3.44
CA ILE A 292 9.08 -9.25 -2.92
C ILE A 292 8.07 -9.26 -1.77
N PHE A 293 8.41 -8.60 -0.66
CA PHE A 293 7.44 -8.27 0.38
C PHE A 293 6.92 -6.86 0.20
N VAL A 294 5.63 -6.69 0.49
CA VAL A 294 4.90 -5.43 0.33
C VAL A 294 4.14 -5.13 1.62
N ALA A 295 4.32 -3.92 2.14
CA ALA A 295 3.44 -3.34 3.14
C ALA A 295 2.20 -2.77 2.45
N ASP A 296 1.08 -3.48 2.56
CA ASP A 296 -0.20 -3.12 1.98
C ASP A 296 -1.00 -2.36 3.03
N THR A 297 -0.74 -1.05 3.09
CA THR A 297 -0.96 -0.20 4.27
C THR A 297 -2.42 -0.08 4.67
N GLU A 298 -3.32 0.23 3.72
CA GLU A 298 -4.76 0.40 4.00
C GLU A 298 -5.49 -0.94 4.16
N ASN A 299 -4.92 -2.03 3.64
CA ASN A 299 -5.39 -3.38 3.96
C ASN A 299 -4.87 -3.87 5.32
N HIS A 300 -3.98 -3.12 5.97
CA HIS A 300 -3.27 -3.51 7.19
C HIS A 300 -2.70 -4.93 7.09
N ALA A 301 -1.97 -5.19 6.01
CA ALA A 301 -1.43 -6.51 5.68
C ALA A 301 -0.01 -6.43 5.14
N ILE A 302 0.75 -7.52 5.31
CA ILE A 302 1.99 -7.74 4.55
C ILE A 302 1.70 -8.80 3.49
N ARG A 303 2.03 -8.46 2.24
CA ARG A 303 1.82 -9.31 1.07
C ARG A 303 3.17 -9.82 0.58
N LYS A 304 3.19 -11.05 0.08
CA LYS A 304 4.34 -11.66 -0.58
C LYS A 304 4.01 -11.85 -2.05
N ILE A 305 4.86 -11.33 -2.91
CA ILE A 305 4.80 -11.48 -4.36
C ILE A 305 5.87 -12.50 -4.75
N ASP A 306 5.46 -13.57 -5.42
CA ASP A 306 6.35 -14.52 -6.07
C ASP A 306 6.33 -14.25 -7.59
N LEU A 307 7.45 -13.78 -8.12
CA LEU A 307 7.65 -13.42 -9.53
C LEU A 307 7.73 -14.65 -10.43
N ARG A 308 8.15 -15.80 -9.91
CA ARG A 308 8.27 -17.07 -10.65
C ARG A 308 6.89 -17.70 -10.86
N THR A 309 6.10 -17.85 -9.80
CA THR A 309 4.73 -18.41 -9.90
C THR A 309 3.71 -17.37 -10.35
N ARG A 310 4.09 -16.08 -10.36
CA ARG A 310 3.23 -14.93 -10.69
C ARG A 310 2.00 -14.82 -9.79
N THR A 311 2.19 -15.09 -8.50
CA THR A 311 1.14 -15.06 -7.48
C THR A 311 1.46 -14.08 -6.35
N VAL A 312 0.41 -13.60 -5.72
CA VAL A 312 0.45 -12.79 -4.50
C VAL A 312 -0.31 -13.53 -3.41
N GLU A 313 0.30 -13.60 -2.23
CA GLU A 313 -0.30 -14.18 -1.02
C GLU A 313 -0.17 -13.22 0.17
N THR A 314 -1.13 -13.29 1.08
CA THR A 314 -1.08 -12.57 2.36
C THR A 314 -0.29 -13.38 3.37
N ILE A 315 0.75 -12.79 3.97
CA ILE A 315 1.58 -13.46 4.97
C ILE A 315 1.28 -13.00 6.40
N ILE A 316 0.88 -11.74 6.59
CA ILE A 316 0.59 -11.14 7.89
C ILE A 316 -0.60 -10.20 7.73
N GLY A 317 -1.45 -10.11 8.76
CA GLY A 317 -2.59 -9.20 8.78
C GLY A 317 -3.90 -9.90 8.45
N THR A 318 -4.98 -9.34 8.98
CA THR A 318 -6.35 -9.87 8.87
C THR A 318 -7.18 -9.13 7.80
N GLY A 319 -6.60 -8.12 7.13
CA GLY A 319 -7.33 -7.24 6.22
C GLY A 319 -8.07 -6.09 6.90
N LYS A 320 -7.84 -5.88 8.21
CA LYS A 320 -8.51 -4.86 9.04
C LYS A 320 -7.52 -4.24 10.03
N GLN A 321 -7.77 -3.00 10.41
CA GLN A 321 -6.96 -2.28 11.40
C GLN A 321 -6.95 -3.04 12.73
N GLY A 322 -5.75 -3.41 13.17
CA GLY A 322 -5.50 -4.03 14.47
C GLY A 322 -5.22 -3.00 15.57
N ASN A 323 -5.50 -3.39 16.81
CA ASN A 323 -5.13 -2.62 18.02
C ASN A 323 -4.13 -3.37 18.92
N ASP A 324 -3.57 -4.50 18.44
CA ASP A 324 -2.56 -5.27 19.15
C ASP A 324 -1.24 -4.50 19.20
N ARG A 325 -0.65 -4.39 20.40
CA ARG A 325 0.62 -3.69 20.66
C ARG A 325 1.75 -4.64 21.08
N VAL A 326 1.47 -5.95 21.13
CA VAL A 326 2.44 -6.97 21.55
C VAL A 326 2.70 -7.96 20.43
N GLY A 327 1.63 -8.46 19.82
CA GLY A 327 1.68 -9.52 18.83
C GLY A 327 2.08 -10.87 19.41
N GLY A 328 2.54 -11.77 18.54
CA GLY A 328 2.93 -13.15 18.88
C GLY A 328 2.05 -14.21 18.24
N LYS A 329 1.05 -13.83 17.45
CA LYS A 329 0.26 -14.77 16.64
C LYS A 329 0.99 -15.10 15.32
N ALA A 330 0.55 -16.19 14.71
CA ALA A 330 1.13 -16.67 13.46
C ALA A 330 0.49 -15.99 12.24
N GLY A 331 1.32 -15.47 11.34
CA GLY A 331 0.94 -14.98 10.02
C GLY A 331 -0.36 -14.18 9.95
N THR A 332 -1.34 -14.70 9.23
CA THR A 332 -2.65 -14.05 8.96
C THR A 332 -3.57 -13.97 10.18
N GLU A 333 -3.23 -14.62 11.30
CA GLU A 333 -3.97 -14.45 12.56
C GLU A 333 -3.50 -13.22 13.35
N GLN A 334 -2.31 -12.68 13.02
CA GLN A 334 -1.80 -11.49 13.64
C GLN A 334 -2.45 -10.24 13.03
N GLU A 335 -3.19 -9.51 13.86
CA GLU A 335 -3.68 -8.19 13.54
C GLU A 335 -2.51 -7.19 13.58
N ILE A 336 -2.43 -6.31 12.58
CA ILE A 336 -1.43 -5.24 12.49
C ILE A 336 -2.12 -3.93 12.12
N SER A 337 -1.42 -2.81 12.23
CA SER A 337 -2.01 -1.48 12.03
C SER A 337 -1.12 -0.62 11.14
N SER A 338 -1.51 -0.52 9.87
CA SER A 338 -0.90 0.38 8.87
C SER A 338 0.62 0.19 8.76
N PRO A 339 1.07 -0.99 8.29
CA PRO A 339 2.48 -1.20 7.99
C PRO A 339 2.90 -0.24 6.87
N TRP A 340 4.01 0.49 7.06
CA TRP A 340 4.41 1.55 6.15
C TRP A 340 5.68 1.24 5.38
N ASP A 341 6.64 0.58 6.02
CA ASP A 341 7.89 0.20 5.38
C ASP A 341 8.39 -1.16 5.87
N VAL A 342 9.14 -1.86 5.03
CA VAL A 342 9.60 -3.24 5.27
C VAL A 342 11.07 -3.41 4.90
N ALA A 343 11.80 -4.20 5.68
CA ALA A 343 13.20 -4.48 5.41
C ALA A 343 13.57 -5.91 5.81
N VAL A 344 14.19 -6.65 4.90
CA VAL A 344 14.71 -8.00 5.17
C VAL A 344 16.04 -7.93 5.91
N PHE A 345 16.09 -8.58 7.07
CA PHE A 345 17.29 -8.74 7.88
C PHE A 345 17.69 -10.21 7.95
N ARG A 346 19.00 -10.48 7.86
CA ARG A 346 19.58 -11.80 8.04
C ARG A 346 20.56 -11.73 9.20
N THR A 347 20.48 -12.70 10.11
CA THR A 347 21.37 -12.77 11.26
C THR A 347 21.68 -14.21 11.60
N LYS A 348 22.89 -14.43 12.13
CA LYS A 348 23.27 -15.72 12.71
C LYS A 348 22.39 -16.04 13.91
N ASP A 349 22.01 -17.31 14.04
CA ASP A 349 21.31 -17.82 15.20
C ASP A 349 22.19 -17.71 16.47
N MET A 350 21.62 -17.26 17.60
CA MET A 350 22.36 -17.17 18.86
C MET A 350 22.30 -18.47 19.68
N ASP A 351 21.71 -19.55 19.13
CA ASP A 351 21.78 -20.86 19.76
C ASP A 351 23.20 -21.46 19.69
N MET A 352 23.98 -21.24 20.74
CA MET A 352 25.35 -21.75 20.85
C MET A 352 25.43 -23.23 21.25
N SER A 353 24.30 -23.92 21.46
CA SER A 353 24.30 -25.30 21.97
C SER A 353 24.74 -26.35 20.93
N PHE A 354 24.75 -26.00 19.64
CA PHE A 354 25.06 -26.94 18.55
C PHE A 354 26.23 -26.55 17.65
N HIS A 355 26.89 -25.41 17.91
CA HIS A 355 27.94 -24.88 17.03
C HIS A 355 29.28 -24.74 17.77
N MET A 356 30.20 -25.68 17.57
CA MET A 356 31.58 -25.58 18.08
C MET A 356 32.43 -24.57 17.31
N ASP A 357 31.96 -24.12 16.14
CA ASP A 357 32.61 -23.14 15.26
C ASP A 357 31.62 -22.04 14.82
N GLU A 358 32.00 -20.77 14.96
CA GLU A 358 31.19 -19.61 14.57
C GLU A 358 30.90 -19.52 13.06
N SER A 359 31.73 -20.16 12.21
CA SER A 359 31.43 -20.28 10.77
C SER A 359 30.28 -21.22 10.47
N SER A 360 29.98 -22.16 11.37
CA SER A 360 28.96 -23.19 11.17
C SER A 360 27.55 -22.77 11.58
N ILE A 361 27.41 -21.58 12.18
CA ILE A 361 26.13 -21.07 12.65
C ILE A 361 25.26 -20.66 11.44
N PRO A 362 24.05 -21.21 11.29
CA PRO A 362 23.17 -20.88 10.18
C PRO A 362 22.73 -19.42 10.26
N GLU A 363 22.69 -18.77 9.09
CA GLU A 363 22.06 -17.46 8.95
C GLU A 363 20.55 -17.64 8.76
N LYS A 364 19.76 -16.91 9.55
CA LYS A 364 18.30 -16.96 9.57
C LYS A 364 17.73 -15.65 9.07
N THR A 365 16.58 -15.72 8.41
CA THR A 365 15.94 -14.54 7.81
C THR A 365 14.72 -14.09 8.62
N LEU A 366 14.57 -12.78 8.77
CA LEU A 366 13.38 -12.14 9.31
C LEU A 366 13.04 -10.87 8.54
N LEU A 367 11.77 -10.48 8.62
CA LEU A 367 11.25 -9.25 8.04
C LEU A 367 11.01 -8.24 9.16
N LEU A 368 11.62 -7.07 9.06
CA LEU A 368 11.36 -5.93 9.93
C LEU A 368 10.29 -5.06 9.30
N ILE A 369 9.39 -4.53 10.12
CA ILE A 369 8.21 -3.78 9.69
C ILE A 369 8.13 -2.49 10.50
N ALA A 370 8.05 -1.36 9.81
CA ALA A 370 7.71 -0.07 10.39
C ALA A 370 6.19 0.01 10.52
N MET A 371 5.68 -0.12 11.76
CA MET A 371 4.25 -0.13 12.05
C MET A 371 3.81 1.28 12.46
N ALA A 372 3.32 2.03 11.48
CA ALA A 372 2.96 3.43 11.68
C ALA A 372 1.75 3.59 12.62
N GLY A 373 0.71 2.77 12.41
CA GLY A 373 -0.57 2.90 13.11
C GLY A 373 -0.52 2.56 14.60
N THR A 374 0.41 1.71 15.04
CA THR A 374 0.65 1.47 16.48
C THR A 374 1.95 2.08 17.00
N HIS A 375 2.63 2.89 16.19
CA HIS A 375 3.88 3.56 16.56
C HIS A 375 4.97 2.61 17.08
N GLN A 376 5.26 1.55 16.32
CA GLN A 376 6.15 0.47 16.74
C GLN A 376 7.01 -0.06 15.59
N ILE A 377 8.09 -0.76 15.95
CA ILE A 377 8.83 -1.62 15.02
C ILE A 377 8.49 -3.06 15.34
N TRP A 378 8.07 -3.79 14.31
CA TRP A 378 7.65 -5.19 14.39
C TRP A 378 8.62 -6.08 13.64
N ALA A 379 8.62 -7.37 13.98
CA ALA A 379 9.37 -8.39 13.25
C ALA A 379 8.47 -9.58 12.94
N TYR A 380 8.66 -10.15 11.76
CA TYR A 380 8.11 -11.42 11.34
C TYR A 380 9.23 -12.42 11.08
N PHE A 381 9.15 -13.56 11.74
CA PHE A 381 10.20 -14.58 11.73
C PHE A 381 9.90 -15.60 10.62
N ILE A 382 10.70 -15.59 9.56
CA ILE A 382 10.55 -16.55 8.43
C ILE A 382 11.10 -17.92 8.83
N ASP A 383 12.13 -17.92 9.69
CA ASP A 383 12.74 -19.09 10.30
C ASP A 383 12.59 -19.06 11.83
N ASP A 384 12.66 -20.22 12.49
CA ASP A 384 12.96 -20.27 13.93
C ASP A 384 14.32 -19.61 14.20
N LEU A 385 14.36 -18.74 15.21
CA LEU A 385 15.53 -17.93 15.53
C LEU A 385 15.63 -17.70 17.04
N ILE A 386 16.81 -17.95 17.62
CA ILE A 386 17.17 -17.35 18.91
C ILE A 386 17.85 -16.01 18.62
N TRP A 387 17.16 -14.93 18.94
CA TRP A 387 17.64 -13.57 18.68
C TRP A 387 18.12 -12.86 19.95
N TRP A 388 18.49 -11.58 19.84
CA TRP A 388 19.13 -10.80 20.90
C TRP A 388 18.53 -11.07 22.29
N LYS A 389 19.38 -11.06 23.31
CA LYS A 389 19.01 -11.44 24.69
C LYS A 389 18.48 -12.87 24.81
N PHE A 390 18.89 -13.77 23.91
CA PHE A 390 18.50 -15.18 23.86
C PHE A 390 16.98 -15.41 23.79
N ARG A 391 16.25 -14.49 23.13
CA ARG A 391 14.81 -14.61 22.95
C ARG A 391 14.53 -15.63 21.86
N LYS A 392 13.86 -16.73 22.21
CA LYS A 392 13.34 -17.69 21.24
C LYS A 392 12.18 -17.08 20.47
N CYS A 393 12.31 -17.04 19.14
CA CYS A 393 11.31 -16.52 18.23
C CYS A 393 10.92 -17.65 17.28
N SER A 394 9.65 -18.04 17.33
CA SER A 394 9.14 -19.16 16.53
C SER A 394 8.84 -18.72 15.10
N GLN A 395 9.02 -19.64 14.16
CA GLN A 395 8.65 -19.45 12.76
C GLN A 395 7.21 -18.94 12.60
N LEU A 396 6.98 -18.13 11.57
CA LEU A 396 5.70 -17.55 11.17
C LEU A 396 5.09 -16.60 12.20
N THR A 397 5.76 -16.33 13.32
CA THR A 397 5.27 -15.43 14.35
C THR A 397 5.56 -13.98 13.97
N CYS A 398 4.60 -13.09 14.20
CA CYS A 398 4.80 -11.64 14.04
C CYS A 398 4.58 -10.93 15.38
N ALA A 399 5.53 -10.12 15.82
CA ALA A 399 5.46 -9.45 17.12
C ALA A 399 6.17 -8.09 17.14
N ALA A 400 5.75 -7.23 18.07
CA ALA A 400 6.44 -5.99 18.37
C ALA A 400 7.82 -6.28 18.99
N ILE A 401 8.85 -5.61 18.47
CA ILE A 401 10.24 -5.76 18.93
C ILE A 401 10.79 -4.49 19.57
N ALA A 402 10.23 -3.32 19.25
CA ALA A 402 10.54 -2.04 19.87
C ALA A 402 9.34 -1.08 19.79
N GLY A 403 9.19 -0.22 20.81
CA GLY A 403 8.06 0.70 20.94
C GLY A 403 7.00 0.19 21.93
N ASN A 404 6.59 1.03 22.88
CA ASN A 404 5.50 0.75 23.82
C ASN A 404 4.10 0.99 23.24
N GLY A 405 4.02 1.55 22.02
CA GLY A 405 2.78 1.89 21.33
C GLY A 405 2.15 3.24 21.71
N ASN A 406 2.83 4.05 22.52
CA ASN A 406 2.50 5.45 22.68
C ASN A 406 3.17 6.26 21.56
N GLU A 407 2.51 7.34 21.15
CA GLU A 407 3.04 8.30 20.20
C GLU A 407 3.98 9.30 20.92
N GLU A 408 5.29 9.03 20.92
CA GLU A 408 6.28 9.86 21.60
C GLU A 408 7.64 9.83 20.88
N ASN A 409 8.48 10.84 21.12
CA ASN A 409 9.90 10.87 20.74
C ASN A 409 10.81 10.31 21.84
N ARG A 410 10.51 9.09 22.34
CA ARG A 410 11.24 8.50 23.47
C ARG A 410 12.30 7.50 23.04
N ASN A 411 13.56 7.82 23.35
CA ASN A 411 14.70 6.91 23.23
C ASN A 411 14.90 6.11 24.52
N ASN A 412 15.34 4.85 24.42
CA ASN A 412 15.57 4.01 25.59
C ASN A 412 16.54 2.85 25.32
N ALA A 413 17.28 2.43 26.35
CA ALA A 413 18.11 1.22 26.30
C ALA A 413 17.28 -0.07 26.19
N TYR A 414 16.06 -0.06 26.75
CA TYR A 414 15.11 -1.16 26.64
C TYR A 414 14.12 -0.89 25.49
N PRO A 415 14.04 -1.77 24.48
CA PRO A 415 13.24 -1.51 23.28
C PRO A 415 11.75 -1.30 23.58
N THR A 416 11.20 -2.02 24.56
CA THR A 416 9.80 -1.93 24.97
C THR A 416 9.45 -0.65 25.71
N ASN A 417 10.45 0.09 26.21
CA ASN A 417 10.25 1.38 26.88
C ASN A 417 10.59 2.58 25.97
N ALA A 418 11.12 2.31 24.78
CA ALA A 418 11.15 3.30 23.72
C ALA A 418 9.71 3.49 23.20
N ALA A 419 9.45 4.61 22.56
CA ALA A 419 8.15 4.92 21.98
C ALA A 419 8.42 5.65 20.66
N PHE A 420 7.69 5.32 19.60
CA PHE A 420 7.86 5.93 18.28
C PHE A 420 6.72 6.91 17.98
N ALA A 421 6.81 7.64 16.88
CA ALA A 421 5.76 8.53 16.41
C ALA A 421 5.64 8.36 14.89
N GLN A 422 4.74 7.46 14.49
CA GLN A 422 4.47 7.10 13.09
C GLN A 422 5.73 6.72 12.28
N PRO A 423 6.45 5.66 12.67
CA PRO A 423 7.63 5.23 11.92
C PRO A 423 7.24 4.81 10.50
N SER A 424 7.75 5.54 9.50
CA SER A 424 7.29 5.41 8.10
C SER A 424 8.38 4.99 7.12
N GLY A 425 9.64 4.98 7.54
CA GLY A 425 10.76 4.55 6.71
C GLY A 425 11.78 3.74 7.51
N ILE A 426 12.28 2.64 6.96
CA ILE A 426 13.34 1.84 7.61
C ILE A 426 14.42 1.41 6.64
N THR A 427 15.67 1.39 7.12
CA THR A 427 16.80 0.88 6.36
C THR A 427 17.85 0.25 7.27
N ILE A 428 18.53 -0.79 6.79
CA ILE A 428 19.47 -1.57 7.60
C ILE A 428 20.90 -1.26 7.17
N ALA A 429 21.72 -0.82 8.12
CA ALA A 429 23.17 -0.85 8.01
C ALA A 429 23.69 -2.21 8.46
N ARG A 430 24.00 -3.07 7.50
CA ARG A 430 24.41 -4.47 7.76
C ARG A 430 25.78 -4.58 8.43
N ASP A 431 26.66 -3.64 8.14
CA ASP A 431 28.02 -3.57 8.70
C ASP A 431 28.02 -3.20 10.19
N THR A 432 27.08 -2.35 10.63
CA THR A 432 26.96 -1.97 12.05
C THR A 432 25.84 -2.70 12.79
N LYS A 433 25.02 -3.49 12.08
CA LYS A 433 23.79 -4.13 12.60
C LYS A 433 22.84 -3.10 13.25
N GLU A 434 22.64 -1.96 12.59
CA GLU A 434 21.74 -0.91 13.01
C GLU A 434 20.57 -0.76 12.03
N LEU A 435 19.37 -0.59 12.56
CA LEU A 435 18.19 -0.22 11.80
C LEU A 435 17.96 1.28 11.97
N PHE A 436 18.06 2.05 10.88
CA PHE A 436 17.67 3.46 10.86
C PHE A 436 16.19 3.59 10.57
N ILE A 437 15.53 4.51 11.27
CA ILE A 437 14.09 4.69 11.28
C ILE A 437 13.80 6.17 11.02
N ALA A 438 13.07 6.46 9.94
CA ALA A 438 12.40 7.73 9.72
C ALA A 438 11.14 7.74 10.58
N ASP A 439 11.15 8.58 11.62
CA ASP A 439 10.06 8.69 12.57
C ASP A 439 9.33 10.02 12.33
N SER A 440 8.25 9.94 11.57
CA SER A 440 7.69 11.06 10.81
C SER A 440 7.07 12.12 11.71
N GLU A 441 6.20 11.71 12.63
CA GLU A 441 5.43 12.63 13.48
C GLU A 441 6.31 13.34 14.52
N SER A 442 7.45 12.75 14.90
CA SER A 442 8.46 13.41 15.73
C SER A 442 9.50 14.21 14.93
N SER A 443 9.44 14.12 13.59
CA SER A 443 10.36 14.78 12.66
C SER A 443 11.84 14.50 12.99
N CYS A 444 12.15 13.22 13.20
CA CYS A 444 13.52 12.79 13.51
C CYS A 444 13.91 11.48 12.80
N VAL A 445 15.21 11.22 12.77
CA VAL A 445 15.76 9.91 12.40
C VAL A 445 16.34 9.26 13.65
N ARG A 446 15.95 8.02 13.89
CA ARG A 446 16.41 7.21 15.02
C ARG A 446 17.16 5.98 14.52
N LYS A 447 17.84 5.32 15.45
CA LYS A 447 18.44 4.01 15.20
C LYS A 447 18.09 3.01 16.30
N LEU A 448 17.80 1.80 15.88
CA LEU A 448 17.61 0.62 16.72
C LEU A 448 18.79 -0.33 16.50
N SER A 449 19.49 -0.65 17.57
CA SER A 449 20.56 -1.65 17.55
C SER A 449 19.95 -3.05 17.42
N LEU A 450 20.33 -3.77 16.36
CA LEU A 450 19.89 -5.13 16.11
C LEU A 450 20.70 -6.19 16.89
N SER A 451 21.53 -5.75 17.84
CA SER A 451 22.31 -6.63 18.72
C SER A 451 21.78 -6.69 20.15
N ASP A 452 21.20 -5.59 20.65
CA ASP A 452 20.72 -5.46 22.04
C ASP A 452 19.34 -4.80 22.18
N GLY A 453 18.76 -4.30 21.08
CA GLY A 453 17.47 -3.63 21.05
C GLY A 453 17.47 -2.19 21.56
N LYS A 454 18.64 -1.55 21.76
CA LYS A 454 18.70 -0.16 22.20
C LYS A 454 18.20 0.79 21.10
N VAL A 455 17.31 1.72 21.47
CA VAL A 455 16.81 2.80 20.60
C VAL A 455 17.51 4.11 20.99
N SER A 456 18.06 4.80 20.00
CA SER A 456 18.74 6.09 20.18
C SER A 456 18.42 7.08 19.05
N GLY A 457 18.40 8.36 19.38
CA GLY A 457 18.23 9.42 18.39
C GLY A 457 19.50 9.61 17.55
N VAL A 458 19.32 9.97 16.28
CA VAL A 458 20.42 10.29 15.35
C VAL A 458 20.42 11.80 15.09
N VAL A 459 19.35 12.34 14.51
CA VAL A 459 19.15 13.77 14.22
C VAL A 459 17.66 14.14 14.28
N GLY A 460 17.35 15.42 14.46
CA GLY A 460 15.97 15.93 14.45
C GLY A 460 15.27 15.85 15.81
N GLY A 461 14.05 16.39 15.86
CA GLY A 461 13.23 16.47 17.07
C GLY A 461 13.83 17.34 18.18
N GLU A 462 13.47 17.00 19.43
CA GLU A 462 13.96 17.65 20.64
C GLU A 462 14.20 16.62 21.76
N ARG A 463 14.74 17.08 22.91
CA ARG A 463 14.98 16.22 24.08
C ARG A 463 13.72 15.85 24.84
N ASN A 464 12.67 16.68 24.77
CA ASN A 464 11.41 16.37 25.41
C ASN A 464 10.70 15.26 24.59
N PRO A 465 10.51 14.06 25.14
CA PRO A 465 9.90 12.96 24.40
C PRO A 465 8.43 13.22 24.05
N GLN A 466 7.74 14.14 24.73
CA GLN A 466 6.35 14.48 24.43
C GLN A 466 6.21 15.58 23.37
N ASN A 467 7.30 16.25 23.00
CA ASN A 467 7.23 17.30 22.00
C ASN A 467 7.30 16.71 20.58
N LEU A 468 6.14 16.62 19.92
CA LEU A 468 6.00 16.19 18.52
C LEU A 468 5.92 17.38 17.54
N PHE A 469 6.14 18.62 18.01
CA PHE A 469 6.10 19.84 17.21
C PHE A 469 7.51 20.43 16.96
N ALA A 470 8.55 19.64 17.22
CA ALA A 470 9.95 20.05 17.05
C ALA A 470 10.46 19.85 15.62
N PHE A 471 9.74 20.39 14.64
CA PHE A 471 10.03 20.29 13.21
C PHE A 471 10.65 21.57 12.63
N GLY A 472 11.09 21.52 11.37
CA GLY A 472 11.62 22.65 10.60
C GLY A 472 12.64 22.20 9.57
N ASP A 473 13.40 23.14 9.00
CA ASP A 473 14.41 22.86 7.99
C ASP A 473 15.77 23.46 8.39
N ILE A 474 16.53 22.73 9.19
CA ILE A 474 17.82 23.18 9.69
C ILE A 474 18.83 22.04 9.58
N ASP A 475 19.89 22.28 8.81
CA ASP A 475 21.05 21.39 8.77
C ASP A 475 21.89 21.57 10.04
N GLY A 476 22.47 20.49 10.54
CA GLY A 476 23.20 20.56 11.80
C GLY A 476 23.46 19.21 12.43
N LYS A 477 23.66 19.21 13.74
CA LYS A 477 24.01 18.01 14.53
C LYS A 477 22.93 17.66 15.54
N SER A 478 22.65 16.36 15.66
CA SER A 478 21.73 15.81 16.65
C SER A 478 20.39 16.57 16.66
N VAL A 479 19.92 16.96 17.85
CA VAL A 479 18.66 17.71 18.05
C VAL A 479 18.69 19.16 17.54
N LEU A 480 19.86 19.71 17.17
CA LEU A 480 19.92 21.06 16.57
C LEU A 480 19.47 21.04 15.11
N ALA A 481 19.63 19.90 14.45
CA ALA A 481 19.03 19.71 13.15
C ALA A 481 17.50 19.65 13.25
N LYS A 482 16.84 20.05 12.18
CA LYS A 482 15.38 19.99 12.02
C LYS A 482 15.04 19.36 10.67
N LEU A 483 14.07 18.47 10.73
CA LEU A 483 13.41 17.81 9.61
C LEU A 483 11.92 18.13 9.70
N GLN A 484 11.16 17.79 8.67
CA GLN A 484 9.71 17.92 8.66
C GLN A 484 9.10 16.68 8.02
N HIS A 485 8.48 15.85 8.88
CA HIS A 485 7.75 14.64 8.51
C HIS A 485 8.48 13.71 7.52
N PRO A 486 9.72 13.26 7.83
CA PRO A 486 10.52 12.45 6.91
C PRO A 486 9.94 11.04 6.74
N LEU A 487 9.63 10.62 5.51
CA LEU A 487 9.01 9.32 5.23
C LEU A 487 9.98 8.21 4.80
N GLY A 488 11.13 8.56 4.21
CA GLY A 488 12.05 7.60 3.60
C GLY A 488 13.45 7.67 4.16
N VAL A 489 14.09 6.51 4.33
CA VAL A 489 15.52 6.41 4.64
C VAL A 489 16.19 5.33 3.81
N SER A 490 17.44 5.55 3.39
CA SER A 490 18.23 4.55 2.67
C SER A 490 19.69 4.59 3.06
N TYR A 491 20.24 3.47 3.51
CA TYR A 491 21.64 3.36 3.90
C TYR A 491 22.52 3.03 2.69
N ASN A 492 23.62 3.76 2.53
CA ASN A 492 24.65 3.50 1.54
C ASN A 492 25.91 2.92 2.21
N ALA A 493 26.19 1.65 1.95
CA ALA A 493 27.37 0.98 2.51
C ALA A 493 28.70 1.55 2.00
N ARG A 494 28.70 2.24 0.84
CA ARG A 494 29.90 2.79 0.22
C ARG A 494 30.48 3.97 1.00
N ASP A 495 29.61 4.89 1.45
CA ASP A 495 29.99 6.10 2.19
C ASP A 495 29.58 6.05 3.67
N LYS A 496 28.94 4.95 4.09
CA LYS A 496 28.42 4.70 5.45
C LYS A 496 27.43 5.76 5.93
N CYS A 497 26.70 6.37 5.01
CA CYS A 497 25.73 7.41 5.29
C CYS A 497 24.29 6.95 5.06
N VAL A 498 23.36 7.66 5.68
CA VAL A 498 21.92 7.44 5.52
C VAL A 498 21.34 8.63 4.75
N TYR A 499 20.73 8.35 3.61
CA TYR A 499 19.96 9.32 2.86
C TYR A 499 18.53 9.35 3.41
N VAL A 500 17.92 10.52 3.47
CA VAL A 500 16.60 10.77 4.03
C VAL A 500 15.78 11.57 3.04
N ALA A 501 14.54 11.15 2.80
CA ALA A 501 13.53 11.99 2.17
C ALA A 501 12.90 12.83 3.29
N ASP A 502 13.29 14.10 3.34
CA ASP A 502 12.72 15.08 4.25
C ASP A 502 11.47 15.67 3.58
N THR A 503 10.40 14.87 3.64
CA THR A 503 9.25 14.91 2.73
C THR A 503 8.58 16.28 2.68
N TYR A 504 8.24 16.87 3.83
CA TYR A 504 7.53 18.15 3.88
C TYR A 504 8.44 19.36 3.69
N ASN A 505 9.76 19.19 3.83
CA ASN A 505 10.74 20.19 3.39
C ASN A 505 11.08 20.08 1.89
N HIS A 506 10.48 19.12 1.18
CA HIS A 506 10.70 18.85 -0.25
C HIS A 506 12.18 18.64 -0.62
N LYS A 507 12.93 17.99 0.28
CA LYS A 507 14.40 17.87 0.18
C LYS A 507 14.89 16.45 0.41
N ILE A 508 16.04 16.15 -0.16
CA ILE A 508 16.82 14.97 0.18
C ILE A 508 17.98 15.40 1.06
N LYS A 509 18.13 14.74 2.21
CA LYS A 509 19.21 15.01 3.16
C LYS A 509 20.11 13.80 3.33
N ARG A 510 21.38 14.05 3.67
CA ARG A 510 22.40 13.04 3.96
C ARG A 510 22.80 13.13 5.42
N ILE A 511 22.66 12.03 6.13
CA ILE A 511 23.05 11.85 7.53
C ILE A 511 24.37 11.08 7.59
N ASP A 512 25.33 11.62 8.33
CA ASP A 512 26.46 10.86 8.86
C ASP A 512 26.09 10.33 10.26
N PRO A 513 25.91 9.00 10.43
CA PRO A 513 25.48 8.42 11.70
C PRO A 513 26.52 8.53 12.81
N LEU A 514 27.81 8.57 12.46
CA LEU A 514 28.92 8.65 13.41
C LEU A 514 29.08 10.08 13.93
N ALA A 515 29.01 11.05 13.01
CA ALA A 515 29.05 12.47 13.38
C ALA A 515 27.72 12.98 13.93
N GLN A 516 26.64 12.20 13.79
CA GLN A 516 25.25 12.60 14.07
C GLN A 516 24.91 13.94 13.41
N SER A 517 25.32 14.13 12.16
CA SER A 517 25.10 15.35 11.41
C SER A 517 24.25 15.09 10.18
N VAL A 518 23.40 16.06 9.82
CA VAL A 518 22.60 16.04 8.60
C VAL A 518 22.88 17.27 7.77
N ASN A 519 22.99 17.06 6.46
CA ASN A 519 23.16 18.11 5.47
C ASN A 519 22.22 17.90 4.29
N THR A 520 21.66 18.98 3.77
CA THR A 520 20.84 18.98 2.56
C THR A 520 21.71 18.68 1.34
N LEU A 521 21.23 17.80 0.46
CA LEU A 521 21.86 17.57 -0.84
C LEU A 521 21.48 18.68 -1.81
N ASP A 522 22.48 19.28 -2.46
CA ASP A 522 22.30 20.27 -3.52
C ASP A 522 21.99 19.57 -4.84
N VAL A 523 20.78 19.01 -4.95
CA VAL A 523 20.32 18.30 -6.16
C VAL A 523 19.99 19.31 -7.25
N LYS A 524 20.67 19.19 -8.40
CA LYS A 524 20.55 20.15 -9.50
C LYS A 524 19.49 19.73 -10.50
N GLY A 525 18.60 20.65 -10.83
CA GLY A 525 17.69 20.52 -11.98
C GLY A 525 16.36 19.85 -11.68
N HIS A 526 16.02 19.63 -10.41
CA HIS A 526 14.73 19.06 -10.01
C HIS A 526 14.23 19.66 -8.70
N ALA A 527 12.92 19.91 -8.63
CA ALA A 527 12.24 20.35 -7.41
C ALA A 527 11.31 19.21 -6.96
N PHE A 528 11.62 18.61 -5.81
CA PHE A 528 10.80 17.53 -5.26
C PHE A 528 9.46 18.06 -4.76
N ASN A 529 8.46 17.18 -4.68
CA ASN A 529 7.19 17.47 -4.05
C ASN A 529 6.74 16.25 -3.24
N GLU A 530 6.90 16.38 -1.92
CA GLU A 530 6.65 15.34 -0.92
C GLU A 530 7.22 13.96 -1.29
N PRO A 531 8.56 13.80 -1.42
CA PRO A 531 9.14 12.50 -1.71
C PRO A 531 8.87 11.50 -0.58
N GLY A 532 8.17 10.40 -0.90
CA GLY A 532 7.72 9.40 0.08
C GLY A 532 8.73 8.29 0.40
N GLY A 533 9.69 8.07 -0.50
CA GLY A 533 10.62 6.95 -0.39
C GLY A 533 11.86 7.10 -1.25
N LEU A 534 12.92 6.38 -0.90
CA LEU A 534 14.15 6.36 -1.66
C LEU A 534 14.91 5.04 -1.48
N CYS A 535 15.69 4.66 -2.50
CA CYS A 535 16.63 3.56 -2.39
C CYS A 535 17.95 3.87 -3.11
N VAL A 536 19.05 3.40 -2.51
CA VAL A 536 20.38 3.45 -3.12
C VAL A 536 20.57 2.22 -3.98
N ASN A 537 21.16 2.37 -5.17
CA ASN A 537 21.47 1.24 -6.03
C ASN A 537 22.60 0.36 -5.45
N PRO A 538 22.79 -0.88 -5.93
CA PRO A 538 23.73 -1.82 -5.31
C PRO A 538 25.18 -1.34 -5.30
N SER A 539 25.59 -0.55 -6.31
CA SER A 539 26.94 0.03 -6.39
C SER A 539 27.15 1.26 -5.50
N GLY A 540 26.10 1.80 -4.87
CA GLY A 540 26.18 3.01 -4.04
C GLY A 540 26.56 4.27 -4.83
N THR A 541 26.22 4.33 -6.12
CA THR A 541 26.54 5.44 -7.03
C THR A 541 25.35 6.34 -7.33
N HIS A 542 24.15 5.78 -7.30
CA HIS A 542 22.92 6.47 -7.65
C HIS A 542 21.87 6.28 -6.56
N LEU A 543 21.07 7.33 -6.38
CA LEU A 543 19.93 7.34 -5.47
C LEU A 543 18.65 7.49 -6.28
N TYR A 544 17.72 6.57 -6.07
CA TYR A 544 16.39 6.58 -6.68
C TYR A 544 15.39 7.10 -5.66
N VAL A 545 14.55 8.05 -6.06
CA VAL A 545 13.60 8.73 -5.19
C VAL A 545 12.21 8.59 -5.78
N ALA A 546 11.26 8.11 -4.98
CA ALA A 546 9.84 8.15 -5.31
C ALA A 546 9.29 9.54 -4.98
N ASP A 547 9.12 10.36 -6.01
CA ASP A 547 8.67 11.75 -5.89
C ASP A 547 7.14 11.80 -6.01
N THR A 548 6.48 11.72 -4.86
CA THR A 548 5.09 11.27 -4.75
C THR A 548 4.12 12.23 -5.43
N ASN A 549 4.14 13.52 -5.11
CA ASN A 549 3.19 14.49 -5.68
C ASN A 549 3.56 14.89 -7.12
N ASN A 550 4.80 14.66 -7.55
CA ASN A 550 5.19 14.82 -8.96
C ASN A 550 4.87 13.59 -9.81
N HIS A 551 4.37 12.50 -9.22
CA HIS A 551 4.01 11.26 -9.91
C HIS A 551 5.15 10.62 -10.71
N THR A 552 6.40 10.76 -10.25
CA THR A 552 7.61 10.35 -10.98
C THR A 552 8.61 9.63 -10.07
N ILE A 553 9.61 9.00 -10.70
CA ILE A 553 10.79 8.47 -10.02
C ILE A 553 12.00 9.27 -10.50
N GLU A 554 12.74 9.85 -9.57
CA GLU A 554 13.95 10.63 -9.85
C GLU A 554 15.21 9.84 -9.53
N ILE A 555 16.22 9.99 -10.40
CA ILE A 555 17.53 9.34 -10.24
C ILE A 555 18.58 10.41 -10.06
N ILE A 556 19.26 10.38 -8.92
CA ILE A 556 20.29 11.33 -8.53
C ILE A 556 21.65 10.63 -8.60
N SER A 557 22.60 11.21 -9.33
CA SER A 557 23.99 10.77 -9.27
C SER A 557 24.67 11.29 -7.99
N LEU A 558 25.17 10.39 -7.15
CA LEU A 558 25.87 10.77 -5.92
C LEU A 558 27.28 11.33 -6.18
N ALA A 559 27.76 11.32 -7.42
CA ALA A 559 29.04 11.92 -7.79
C ALA A 559 28.87 13.37 -8.28
N THR A 560 27.86 13.65 -9.10
CA THR A 560 27.65 14.97 -9.73
C THR A 560 26.54 15.79 -9.08
N MET A 561 25.68 15.16 -8.27
CA MET A 561 24.42 15.71 -7.73
C MET A 561 23.42 16.15 -8.82
N GLU A 562 23.57 15.64 -10.04
CA GLU A 562 22.60 15.85 -11.11
C GLU A 562 21.45 14.85 -10.98
N SER A 563 20.21 15.33 -11.16
CA SER A 563 19.02 14.50 -11.21
C SER A 563 18.51 14.30 -12.65
N ARG A 564 17.87 13.16 -12.87
CA ARG A 564 17.09 12.89 -14.08
C ARG A 564 15.83 12.09 -13.74
N THR A 565 14.72 12.44 -14.37
CA THR A 565 13.49 11.66 -14.29
C THR A 565 13.66 10.32 -15.01
N LEU A 566 13.29 9.23 -14.35
CA LEU A 566 13.26 7.90 -14.95
C LEU A 566 12.06 7.80 -15.90
N ASN A 567 12.34 7.59 -17.19
CA ASN A 567 11.29 7.34 -18.16
C ASN A 567 10.79 5.90 -18.00
N ILE A 568 9.56 5.72 -17.52
CA ILE A 568 8.97 4.40 -17.31
C ILE A 568 8.16 4.00 -18.54
N THR A 569 8.66 3.01 -19.28
CA THR A 569 8.02 2.54 -20.50
C THR A 569 7.18 1.31 -20.22
N PHE A 570 5.86 1.47 -20.37
CA PHE A 570 4.93 0.36 -20.40
C PHE A 570 4.95 -0.24 -21.80
N SER A 571 5.86 -1.19 -22.03
CA SER A 571 5.90 -1.95 -23.27
C SER A 571 4.53 -2.59 -23.50
N ALA A 572 3.93 -2.34 -24.66
CA ALA A 572 2.69 -3.01 -25.06
C ALA A 572 2.98 -4.47 -25.43
N SER A 573 3.38 -5.28 -24.44
CA SER A 573 3.52 -6.73 -24.63
C SER A 573 2.19 -7.41 -24.33
N ALA A 574 1.63 -8.02 -25.38
CA ALA A 574 0.41 -8.82 -25.46
C ALA A 574 -0.89 -8.08 -25.10
N THR A 575 -1.49 -7.53 -26.15
CA THR A 575 -2.93 -7.27 -26.24
C THR A 575 -3.75 -8.30 -25.47
N ASP A 576 -4.57 -7.76 -24.58
CA ASP A 576 -5.73 -8.40 -24.00
C ASP A 576 -6.68 -8.86 -25.12
N THR A 577 -6.42 -10.04 -25.69
CA THR A 577 -7.34 -10.70 -26.60
C THR A 577 -7.74 -12.06 -26.06
N MET A 578 -9.02 -12.10 -25.69
CA MET A 578 -9.93 -13.24 -25.74
C MET A 578 -10.01 -14.13 -24.49
N ARG A 579 -11.11 -13.90 -23.75
CA ARG A 579 -11.76 -14.88 -22.88
C ARG A 579 -11.88 -16.23 -23.61
N HIS A 580 -11.34 -17.30 -23.04
CA HIS A 580 -11.64 -18.66 -23.48
C HIS A 580 -12.44 -19.40 -22.39
N PRO A 581 -13.61 -19.98 -22.74
CA PRO A 581 -14.41 -20.76 -21.82
C PRO A 581 -13.88 -22.20 -21.75
N GLY A 582 -13.13 -22.51 -20.69
CA GLY A 582 -12.70 -23.88 -20.35
C GLY A 582 -11.27 -23.97 -19.82
N THR A 583 -11.02 -24.93 -18.92
CA THR A 583 -9.67 -25.24 -18.39
C THR A 583 -8.84 -25.92 -19.50
N PRO A 584 -7.65 -25.41 -19.86
CA PRO A 584 -6.79 -26.02 -20.88
C PRO A 584 -6.27 -27.40 -20.45
N LEU A 585 -6.16 -28.32 -21.40
CA LEU A 585 -5.50 -29.62 -21.22
C LEU A 585 -4.01 -29.38 -21.02
N GLN A 586 -3.43 -29.93 -19.94
CA GLN A 586 -2.03 -29.72 -19.59
C GLN A 586 -1.16 -30.84 -20.17
N PHE A 587 -0.18 -30.49 -20.99
CA PHE A 587 0.86 -31.40 -21.43
C PHE A 587 1.98 -31.52 -20.38
N GLY A 588 2.83 -32.54 -20.52
CA GLY A 588 4.03 -32.69 -19.70
C GLY A 588 4.99 -31.50 -19.83
N LYS A 589 5.91 -31.35 -18.86
CA LYS A 589 6.91 -30.28 -18.89
C LYS A 589 7.94 -30.54 -20.00
N LEU A 590 8.21 -29.52 -20.79
CA LEU A 590 9.28 -29.48 -21.78
C LEU A 590 10.51 -28.83 -21.14
N ILE A 591 11.65 -29.51 -21.10
CA ILE A 591 12.85 -29.03 -20.38
C ILE A 591 13.92 -28.62 -21.38
N LEU A 592 14.16 -27.31 -21.50
CA LEU A 592 15.18 -26.71 -22.36
C LEU A 592 16.37 -26.20 -21.55
N LYS A 593 17.50 -25.98 -22.22
CA LYS A 593 18.63 -25.29 -21.59
C LYS A 593 18.38 -23.79 -21.42
N PRO A 594 19.04 -23.12 -20.45
CA PRO A 594 18.81 -21.71 -20.16
C PRO A 594 19.15 -20.74 -21.30
N ASP A 595 20.00 -21.12 -22.26
CA ASP A 595 20.40 -20.34 -23.44
C ASP A 595 19.33 -20.29 -24.55
N GLY A 596 18.21 -20.97 -24.37
CA GLY A 596 17.11 -21.05 -25.33
C GLY A 596 17.20 -22.31 -26.20
N GLY A 597 16.34 -22.44 -27.19
CA GLY A 597 16.29 -23.66 -27.99
C GLY A 597 15.19 -23.71 -29.05
N LYS A 598 14.95 -24.91 -29.58
CA LYS A 598 13.85 -25.17 -30.52
C LYS A 598 12.90 -26.24 -30.01
N ILE A 599 11.60 -26.06 -30.23
CA ILE A 599 10.58 -27.06 -29.94
C ILE A 599 9.87 -27.38 -31.25
N ARG A 600 9.86 -28.66 -31.63
CA ARG A 600 9.08 -29.18 -32.75
C ARG A 600 7.96 -30.05 -32.21
N LEU A 601 6.72 -29.66 -32.46
CA LEU A 601 5.54 -30.39 -32.04
C LEU A 601 4.77 -30.92 -33.24
N THR A 602 4.37 -32.18 -33.20
CA THR A 602 3.38 -32.75 -34.11
C THR A 602 2.13 -33.11 -33.30
N VAL A 603 1.06 -32.33 -33.44
CA VAL A 603 -0.21 -32.55 -32.73
C VAL A 603 -1.17 -33.36 -33.60
N ALA A 604 -1.44 -34.61 -33.22
CA ALA A 604 -2.33 -35.53 -33.90
C ALA A 604 -3.72 -35.60 -33.22
N LEU A 605 -4.77 -35.22 -33.95
CA LEU A 605 -6.17 -35.23 -33.53
C LEU A 605 -6.82 -36.58 -33.84
N ASN A 606 -6.94 -37.44 -32.84
CA ASN A 606 -7.53 -38.76 -32.97
C ASN A 606 -9.04 -38.70 -32.67
N LEU A 607 -9.86 -38.78 -33.71
CA LEU A 607 -11.32 -38.83 -33.61
C LEU A 607 -11.79 -40.27 -33.33
N GLU A 608 -12.79 -40.44 -32.46
CA GLU A 608 -13.41 -41.74 -32.19
C GLU A 608 -14.20 -42.29 -33.40
N GLN A 609 -14.48 -43.60 -33.41
CA GLN A 609 -15.33 -44.22 -34.43
C GLN A 609 -16.69 -43.50 -34.49
N ASP A 610 -17.08 -43.06 -35.69
CA ASP A 610 -18.28 -42.27 -36.04
C ASP A 610 -18.13 -40.73 -36.02
N LEU A 611 -16.99 -40.17 -35.60
CA LEU A 611 -16.70 -38.73 -35.70
C LEU A 611 -15.89 -38.38 -36.94
N GLY A 612 -16.32 -37.34 -37.66
CA GLY A 612 -15.59 -36.80 -38.82
C GLY A 612 -15.59 -35.28 -38.85
N PHE A 613 -14.64 -34.69 -39.59
CA PHE A 613 -14.67 -33.27 -39.91
C PHE A 613 -15.77 -32.96 -40.92
N THR A 614 -16.46 -31.84 -40.75
CA THR A 614 -17.40 -31.34 -41.76
C THR A 614 -16.64 -30.91 -43.01
N GLU A 615 -16.94 -31.49 -44.18
CA GLU A 615 -16.20 -31.24 -45.42
C GLU A 615 -16.20 -29.77 -45.87
N GLU A 616 -17.25 -29.01 -45.54
CA GLU A 616 -17.41 -27.60 -45.94
C GLU A 616 -16.99 -26.59 -44.85
N ALA A 617 -16.67 -27.04 -43.62
CA ALA A 617 -16.33 -26.13 -42.51
C ALA A 617 -14.82 -26.18 -42.16
N PRO A 618 -14.14 -25.03 -42.06
CA PRO A 618 -12.70 -24.99 -41.79
C PRO A 618 -12.38 -25.34 -40.34
N GLN A 619 -11.53 -26.35 -40.14
CA GLN A 619 -10.98 -26.74 -38.85
C GLN A 619 -9.79 -25.83 -38.53
N LYS A 620 -9.92 -24.92 -37.57
CA LYS A 620 -8.91 -23.89 -37.30
C LYS A 620 -8.05 -24.24 -36.10
N TRP A 621 -6.78 -23.89 -36.17
CA TRP A 621 -5.87 -23.93 -35.03
C TRP A 621 -5.06 -22.63 -34.92
N ASN A 622 -4.64 -22.28 -33.70
CA ASN A 622 -3.86 -21.09 -33.41
C ASN A 622 -2.88 -21.36 -32.27
N VAL A 623 -1.66 -20.84 -32.37
CA VAL A 623 -0.60 -20.91 -31.36
C VAL A 623 -0.51 -19.57 -30.65
N TYR A 624 -0.55 -19.61 -29.33
CA TYR A 624 -0.34 -18.46 -28.46
C TYR A 624 0.99 -18.61 -27.75
N LEU A 625 1.92 -17.71 -28.07
CA LEU A 625 3.25 -17.67 -27.49
C LEU A 625 3.25 -16.83 -26.19
N PRO A 626 4.24 -17.02 -25.30
CA PRO A 626 4.29 -16.32 -24.02
C PRO A 626 4.53 -14.80 -24.16
N ASN A 627 5.32 -14.39 -25.15
CA ASN A 627 5.67 -12.99 -25.44
C ASN A 627 6.30 -12.87 -26.85
N ASP A 628 6.62 -11.65 -27.28
CA ASP A 628 7.11 -11.34 -28.63
C ASP A 628 8.56 -11.79 -28.91
N SER A 629 9.30 -12.24 -27.89
CA SER A 629 10.66 -12.79 -28.07
C SER A 629 10.67 -14.26 -28.52
N TRP A 630 9.52 -14.92 -28.50
CA TRP A 630 9.33 -16.26 -29.06
C TRP A 630 8.93 -16.17 -30.53
N TYR A 631 9.38 -17.12 -31.34
CA TYR A 631 9.04 -17.19 -32.75
C TYR A 631 8.41 -18.54 -33.10
N VAL A 632 7.36 -18.54 -33.94
CA VAL A 632 6.73 -19.76 -34.46
C VAL A 632 6.66 -19.69 -35.99
N ASN A 633 6.92 -20.81 -36.66
CA ASN A 633 6.85 -20.91 -38.13
C ASN A 633 5.45 -20.59 -38.69
N HIS A 634 4.40 -21.04 -37.99
CA HIS A 634 3.01 -20.85 -38.35
C HIS A 634 2.19 -20.54 -37.11
N GLN A 635 1.76 -19.28 -36.97
CA GLN A 635 0.92 -18.86 -35.84
C GLN A 635 -0.48 -19.48 -35.89
N ASN A 636 -1.05 -19.64 -37.09
CA ASN A 636 -2.37 -20.23 -37.28
C ASN A 636 -2.45 -21.04 -38.57
N GLY A 637 -3.47 -21.88 -38.68
CA GLY A 637 -3.72 -22.66 -39.88
C GLY A 637 -5.11 -23.27 -39.93
N THR A 638 -5.39 -23.95 -41.04
CA THR A 638 -6.63 -24.70 -41.26
C THR A 638 -6.35 -26.13 -41.69
N LEU A 639 -6.95 -27.12 -41.03
CA LEU A 639 -6.93 -28.51 -41.47
C LEU A 639 -8.07 -28.73 -42.47
N ARG A 640 -7.73 -29.17 -43.69
CA ARG A 640 -8.71 -29.54 -44.74
C ARG A 640 -8.69 -31.03 -45.08
N LYS A 641 -7.51 -31.65 -45.07
CA LYS A 641 -7.28 -33.10 -45.21
C LYS A 641 -6.08 -33.47 -44.35
N GLY A 642 -6.30 -34.26 -43.31
CA GLY A 642 -5.26 -34.63 -42.33
C GLY A 642 -5.68 -34.31 -40.90
N HIS A 643 -5.14 -35.08 -39.96
CA HIS A 643 -5.42 -34.97 -38.53
C HIS A 643 -4.22 -34.43 -37.74
N THR A 644 -3.15 -33.98 -38.41
CA THR A 644 -1.89 -33.58 -37.76
C THR A 644 -1.58 -32.10 -38.01
N VAL A 645 -1.05 -31.44 -36.98
CA VAL A 645 -0.55 -30.06 -37.03
C VAL A 645 0.91 -30.05 -36.60
N ASP A 646 1.80 -29.64 -37.49
CA ASP A 646 3.22 -29.49 -37.20
C ASP A 646 3.55 -28.03 -36.86
N ILE A 647 4.25 -27.83 -35.75
CA ILE A 647 4.54 -26.51 -35.17
C ILE A 647 6.01 -26.46 -34.76
N ASP A 648 6.76 -25.52 -35.34
CA ASP A 648 8.15 -25.27 -34.97
C ASP A 648 8.25 -23.94 -34.23
N ILE A 649 8.72 -23.98 -32.99
CA ILE A 649 8.89 -22.83 -32.10
C ILE A 649 10.37 -22.62 -31.81
N THR A 650 10.83 -21.38 -31.90
CA THR A 650 12.14 -20.93 -31.42
C THR A 650 11.95 -20.21 -30.10
N VAL A 651 12.67 -20.67 -29.09
CA VAL A 651 12.57 -20.26 -27.69
C VAL A 651 13.78 -19.39 -27.33
N PRO A 652 13.57 -18.18 -26.79
CA PRO A 652 14.65 -17.27 -26.39
C PRO A 652 15.37 -17.74 -25.11
N GLN A 653 16.47 -17.08 -24.78
CA GLN A 653 17.20 -17.28 -23.53
C GLN A 653 16.34 -16.93 -22.30
N ALA A 654 16.49 -17.70 -21.22
CA ALA A 654 15.80 -17.45 -19.95
C ALA A 654 16.22 -16.11 -19.31
N THR A 655 15.24 -15.37 -18.81
CA THR A 655 15.40 -14.11 -18.08
C THR A 655 15.49 -14.32 -16.56
N PHE A 656 14.89 -15.40 -16.03
CA PHE A 656 14.85 -15.70 -14.59
C PHE A 656 15.37 -17.11 -14.28
N ARG A 657 15.83 -17.34 -13.04
CA ARG A 657 16.24 -18.67 -12.57
C ARG A 657 15.01 -19.56 -12.42
N HIS A 658 15.05 -20.78 -12.99
CA HIS A 658 13.88 -21.69 -13.02
C HIS A 658 12.62 -21.07 -13.67
N GLN A 659 12.80 -20.22 -14.68
CA GLN A 659 11.70 -19.68 -15.47
C GLN A 659 10.83 -20.82 -16.00
N VAL A 660 9.51 -20.63 -15.94
CA VAL A 660 8.55 -21.52 -16.59
C VAL A 660 7.68 -20.66 -17.50
N ASP A 661 7.90 -20.79 -18.80
CA ASP A 661 7.06 -20.18 -19.80
C ASP A 661 5.95 -21.14 -20.21
N ASN A 662 4.81 -20.63 -20.68
CA ASN A 662 3.72 -21.48 -21.13
C ASN A 662 3.17 -20.95 -22.46
N PHE A 663 3.25 -21.78 -23.49
CA PHE A 663 2.58 -21.52 -24.76
C PHE A 663 1.40 -22.49 -24.91
N SER A 664 0.41 -22.12 -25.72
CA SER A 664 -0.76 -22.98 -25.92
C SER A 664 -1.16 -23.07 -27.38
N VAL A 665 -1.72 -24.22 -27.75
CA VAL A 665 -2.30 -24.49 -29.06
C VAL A 665 -3.79 -24.64 -28.90
N HIS A 666 -4.56 -23.76 -29.54
CA HIS A 666 -6.01 -23.71 -29.48
C HIS A 666 -6.62 -24.26 -30.76
N PHE A 667 -7.58 -25.16 -30.63
CA PHE A 667 -8.31 -25.78 -31.74
C PHE A 667 -9.77 -25.34 -31.73
N LYS A 668 -10.30 -25.01 -32.91
CA LYS A 668 -11.73 -24.79 -33.19
C LYS A 668 -12.13 -25.74 -34.31
N LEU A 669 -12.83 -26.79 -33.93
CA LEU A 669 -13.23 -27.87 -34.81
C LEU A 669 -14.75 -27.83 -35.05
N ALA A 670 -15.16 -28.19 -36.26
CA ALA A 670 -16.53 -28.49 -36.64
C ALA A 670 -16.61 -30.00 -36.94
N LEU A 671 -17.22 -30.74 -36.01
CA LEU A 671 -17.33 -32.19 -36.04
C LEU A 671 -18.74 -32.59 -36.45
N CYS A 672 -18.90 -33.73 -37.10
CA CYS A 672 -20.18 -34.35 -37.36
C CYS A 672 -20.17 -35.82 -36.90
N ALA A 673 -21.25 -36.23 -36.24
CA ALA A 673 -21.53 -37.62 -35.88
C ALA A 673 -22.99 -37.93 -36.23
N LYS A 674 -23.24 -39.07 -36.89
CA LYS A 674 -24.61 -39.57 -37.18
C LYS A 674 -25.55 -38.53 -37.84
N GLY A 675 -25.01 -37.65 -38.68
CA GLY A 675 -25.76 -36.62 -39.40
C GLY A 675 -26.00 -35.31 -38.62
N LEU A 676 -25.51 -35.18 -37.39
CA LEU A 676 -25.59 -33.97 -36.59
C LEU A 676 -24.20 -33.33 -36.46
N CYS A 677 -24.08 -32.04 -36.78
CA CYS A 677 -22.81 -31.32 -36.72
C CYS A 677 -22.79 -30.35 -35.54
N PHE A 678 -21.67 -30.30 -34.82
CA PHE A 678 -21.50 -29.46 -33.63
C PHE A 678 -20.07 -28.88 -33.54
N PRO A 679 -19.91 -27.66 -32.99
CA PRO A 679 -18.60 -27.07 -32.79
C PRO A 679 -17.93 -27.62 -31.53
N ARG A 680 -16.62 -27.84 -31.59
CA ARG A 680 -15.77 -28.19 -30.44
C ARG A 680 -14.58 -27.25 -30.36
N SER A 681 -14.36 -26.66 -29.20
CA SER A 681 -13.18 -25.80 -28.95
C SER A 681 -12.45 -26.28 -27.72
N PHE A 682 -11.13 -26.37 -27.80
CA PHE A 682 -10.25 -26.72 -26.68
C PHE A 682 -8.86 -26.15 -26.89
N SER A 683 -8.06 -26.13 -25.83
CA SER A 683 -6.67 -25.70 -25.86
C SER A 683 -5.78 -26.67 -25.11
N VAL A 684 -4.58 -26.91 -25.66
CA VAL A 684 -3.50 -27.67 -25.02
C VAL A 684 -2.42 -26.68 -24.59
N ALA A 685 -2.03 -26.72 -23.32
CA ALA A 685 -0.99 -25.86 -22.74
C ALA A 685 0.31 -26.66 -22.55
N PHE A 686 1.43 -26.04 -22.88
CA PHE A 686 2.76 -26.63 -22.88
C PHE A 686 3.70 -25.82 -21.96
N PRO A 687 3.93 -26.28 -20.71
CA PRO A 687 4.87 -25.64 -19.82
C PRO A 687 6.32 -25.95 -20.25
N VAL A 688 7.12 -24.91 -20.43
CA VAL A 688 8.54 -24.96 -20.82
C VAL A 688 9.39 -24.48 -19.65
N CYS A 689 10.22 -25.37 -19.11
CA CYS A 689 11.12 -25.14 -17.98
C CYS A 689 12.56 -25.03 -18.49
N TYR A 690 13.35 -24.13 -17.89
CA TYR A 690 14.76 -23.96 -18.22
C TYR A 690 15.64 -24.57 -17.13
N GLU A 691 16.35 -25.66 -17.44
CA GLU A 691 17.21 -26.41 -16.50
C GLU A 691 18.57 -26.74 -17.14
N ALA A 692 19.61 -26.91 -16.33
CA ALA A 692 20.99 -27.07 -16.81
C ALA A 692 21.22 -28.36 -17.62
N ASP A 693 20.41 -29.38 -17.38
CA ASP A 693 20.37 -30.67 -18.09
C ASP A 693 19.33 -30.71 -19.23
N GLY A 694 18.72 -29.57 -19.55
CA GLY A 694 17.74 -29.46 -20.63
C GLY A 694 18.32 -29.73 -22.02
N LEU A 695 17.41 -29.87 -23.00
CA LEU A 695 17.79 -30.11 -24.40
C LEU A 695 17.88 -28.79 -25.19
N ASP A 696 18.69 -28.76 -26.24
CA ASP A 696 18.76 -27.62 -27.18
C ASP A 696 17.62 -27.66 -28.22
N CYS A 697 17.09 -28.86 -28.45
CA CYS A 697 15.98 -29.11 -29.36
C CYS A 697 15.08 -30.22 -28.81
N ILE A 698 13.80 -29.93 -28.65
CA ILE A 698 12.77 -30.89 -28.22
C ILE A 698 11.91 -31.27 -29.42
N ILE A 699 11.62 -32.55 -29.57
CA ILE A 699 10.72 -33.08 -30.61
C ILE A 699 9.68 -33.95 -29.90
N GLU A 700 8.41 -33.58 -30.00
CA GLU A 700 7.32 -34.27 -29.29
C GLU A 700 6.11 -34.52 -30.19
N ASP A 701 5.54 -35.72 -30.06
CA ASP A 701 4.31 -36.14 -30.73
C ASP A 701 3.16 -36.12 -29.73
N VAL A 702 2.20 -35.21 -29.95
CA VAL A 702 1.09 -34.96 -29.03
C VAL A 702 -0.20 -35.54 -29.61
N HIS A 703 -0.73 -36.59 -28.99
CA HIS A 703 -2.00 -37.16 -29.39
C HIS A 703 -3.15 -36.55 -28.59
N VAL A 704 -4.19 -36.09 -29.26
CA VAL A 704 -5.42 -35.59 -28.62
C VAL A 704 -6.57 -36.48 -29.02
N LYS A 705 -7.16 -37.20 -28.06
CA LYS A 705 -8.36 -38.02 -28.28
C LYS A 705 -9.62 -37.18 -28.12
N ILE A 706 -10.50 -37.24 -29.11
CA ILE A 706 -11.74 -36.46 -29.17
C ILE A 706 -12.94 -37.41 -29.30
N ASP A 707 -13.80 -37.39 -28.29
CA ASP A 707 -15.10 -38.05 -28.16
C ASP A 707 -16.21 -36.97 -28.26
N GLU A 708 -17.45 -37.36 -28.56
CA GLU A 708 -18.66 -36.52 -28.51
C GLU A 708 -18.73 -35.70 -27.19
N ASN A 709 -18.34 -36.31 -26.07
CA ASN A 709 -18.46 -35.67 -24.75
C ASN A 709 -17.12 -35.18 -24.16
N ILE A 710 -16.00 -35.83 -24.47
CA ILE A 710 -14.73 -35.66 -23.73
C ILE A 710 -13.57 -35.36 -24.69
N VAL A 711 -12.64 -34.48 -24.27
CA VAL A 711 -11.34 -34.28 -24.95
C VAL A 711 -10.24 -34.59 -23.94
N LYS A 712 -9.28 -35.44 -24.29
CA LYS A 712 -8.15 -35.84 -23.42
C LYS A 712 -6.85 -35.92 -24.22
N LEU A 713 -5.74 -35.63 -23.55
CA LEU A 713 -4.38 -35.90 -24.03
C LEU A 713 -4.03 -37.37 -23.85
#